data_AF-A0A537YQX9-F1
#
_entry.id   AF-A0A537YQX9-F1
#
_cell.length_a   1.000
_cell.length_b   1.000
_cell.length_c   1.000
_cell.angle_alpha   90.00
_cell.angle_beta   90.00
_cell.angle_gamma   90.00
#
_symmetry.space_group_name_H-M   'P 1'
#
loop_
_entity.id
_entity.type
_entity.pdbx_description
1 polymer ?
#
loop_
_entity_poly.entity_id
_entity_poly.type
_entity_poly.pdbx_seq_one_letter_code
_entity_poly.pdbx_strand_id
1 'polypeptide(L)'
;MSSTSQSYGARFATAGPSQRAELHLAEGKRDDFAAYDAALGRLLERAIRGEEVLDLQLAKRRTQTDVVTLRIDEEERTVLAAVLAPEAQQARGVWYLPESHKALLGLVEYGHWADVQPRFSISAADAQRASLALDTVDAIVIWAVLEPVLEALYLPIKLRSGYWLGDRRPDQMEKDWAAVQHTYSLLGVAQGPLELFVDGRRWAGLQIEEVVDARRQLMDAWRNAPEDVGARAIALLVDPLVERYYKKAKNGQAERTKVLNKGLERSLTAVYGGDWLAFLDYLGEQAHPAEKISTSVESTTLVVSGDQERREKAAAATGVPVEEIDAILSAYWGDAEGSPVEQRADVMRRWWREFDEVHAAQSQEDPSRWGLIGDRFEDAMQSVEDGRFTPQAYRQLSAPLNEQIEQLWGTAVLPRWPEVLVSEPFPHAAFAEAFGPGASLWHEIALTCWFICEGPYSRTSVGGMPNYYEEQIKALEELGCPIDFDMFGELRDAEAKLTDRPPDPGDTHETDLGDGLTISVTMTVGPGKKDGFERLRNVVTRYRRAWAERHLESYLQARWGQDLRGTGDSYHRHVADKGRPPTRKQFAKLAAHGANLWFGGDLAALSSALRIPAPDPQERRRLLPHDRAAFVEEVRKTLGGQRWAQSANDLDRKERERLMRLSDLAERSPGVVQMWEAMGEPPPLKGNGWARYRLEAAFGSDLEAGWATYIQAIGTVLDGSRPTSSPSVDPEHAQPPNIAANGITNPTIETDEKSAQEGGVRGFLNRLRR
;
A
#
# COMPACT_ATOMS: atom_id res chain seq x y z
N MET A 1 32.20 28.06 -43.80
CA MET A 1 31.02 27.19 -43.72
C MET A 1 31.42 25.98 -42.91
N SER A 2 31.13 25.99 -41.60
CA SER A 2 31.50 24.90 -40.69
C SER A 2 30.46 23.80 -40.81
N SER A 3 30.83 22.61 -41.29
CA SER A 3 30.00 21.43 -41.15
C SER A 3 29.99 21.05 -39.67
N THR A 4 28.95 21.44 -38.94
CA THR A 4 28.74 20.96 -37.57
C THR A 4 28.57 19.44 -37.64
N SER A 5 29.59 18.68 -37.23
CA SER A 5 29.46 17.23 -37.06
C SER A 5 28.34 16.99 -36.05
N GLN A 6 27.36 16.16 -36.41
CA GLN A 6 26.32 15.73 -35.46
C GLN A 6 26.97 15.12 -34.21
N SER A 7 26.41 15.43 -33.03
CA SER A 7 26.82 14.82 -31.77
C SER A 7 26.68 13.30 -31.83
N TYR A 8 27.37 12.60 -30.93
CA TYR A 8 27.24 11.14 -30.83
C TYR A 8 25.78 10.74 -30.58
N GLY A 9 25.11 11.41 -29.64
CA GLY A 9 23.72 11.15 -29.33
C GLY A 9 22.80 11.38 -30.52
N ALA A 10 23.04 12.40 -31.35
CA ALA A 10 22.22 12.67 -32.53
C ALA A 10 22.38 11.55 -33.57
N ARG A 11 23.61 11.04 -33.76
CA ARG A 11 23.88 9.87 -34.60
C ARG A 11 23.16 8.64 -34.06
N PHE A 12 23.28 8.37 -32.76
CA PHE A 12 22.61 7.25 -32.09
C PHE A 12 21.08 7.32 -32.27
N ALA A 13 20.47 8.49 -32.05
CA ALA A 13 19.03 8.69 -32.17
C ALA A 13 18.50 8.38 -33.59
N THR A 14 19.29 8.64 -34.63
CA THR A 14 18.89 8.40 -36.03
C THR A 14 19.26 7.01 -36.56
N ALA A 15 20.11 6.26 -35.85
CA ALA A 15 20.57 4.94 -36.27
C ALA A 15 19.48 3.87 -36.10
N GLY A 16 19.52 2.84 -36.96
CA GLY A 16 18.68 1.65 -36.81
C GLY A 16 19.09 0.81 -35.58
N PRO A 17 18.26 -0.13 -35.11
CA PRO A 17 18.47 -0.82 -33.83
C PRO A 17 19.83 -1.55 -33.73
N SER A 18 20.21 -2.31 -34.76
CA SER A 18 21.51 -3.01 -34.78
C SER A 18 22.69 -2.04 -34.88
N GLN A 19 22.53 -0.92 -35.59
CA GLN A 19 23.56 0.13 -35.68
C GLN A 19 23.72 0.88 -34.35
N ARG A 20 22.64 1.03 -33.56
CA ARG A 20 22.73 1.62 -32.21
C ARG A 20 23.59 0.78 -31.28
N ALA A 21 23.44 -0.54 -31.33
CA ALA A 21 24.31 -1.46 -30.59
C ALA A 21 25.79 -1.32 -31.03
N GLU A 22 26.06 -1.29 -32.33
CA GLU A 22 27.42 -1.06 -32.85
C GLU A 22 28.01 0.28 -32.43
N LEU A 23 27.20 1.35 -32.47
CA LEU A 23 27.59 2.68 -32.01
C LEU A 23 27.86 2.73 -30.50
N HIS A 24 27.10 1.98 -29.69
CA HIS A 24 27.34 1.89 -28.24
C HIS A 24 28.69 1.24 -27.95
N LEU A 25 28.98 0.11 -28.62
CA LEU A 25 30.20 -0.65 -28.44
C LEU A 25 31.46 0.11 -28.90
N ALA A 26 31.33 0.99 -29.88
CA ALA A 26 32.46 1.70 -30.50
C ALA A 26 32.75 3.10 -29.91
N GLU A 27 31.91 3.62 -29.01
CA GLU A 27 31.93 5.03 -28.62
C GLU A 27 33.10 5.43 -27.72
N GLY A 28 33.50 4.57 -26.78
CA GLY A 28 34.64 4.80 -25.89
C GLY A 28 34.51 5.99 -24.93
N LYS A 29 33.33 6.59 -24.73
CA LYS A 29 33.13 7.63 -23.69
C LYS A 29 32.50 7.08 -22.41
N ARG A 30 32.43 5.75 -22.29
CA ARG A 30 32.03 5.04 -21.07
C ARG A 30 33.23 4.40 -20.36
N ASP A 31 34.45 4.89 -20.60
CA ASP A 31 35.66 4.35 -19.97
C ASP A 31 35.59 4.34 -18.44
N ASP A 32 34.99 5.39 -17.85
CA ASP A 32 34.77 5.47 -16.38
C ASP A 32 33.78 4.40 -15.86
N PHE A 33 32.94 3.84 -16.73
CA PHE A 33 32.01 2.75 -16.43
C PHE A 33 32.52 1.38 -16.93
N ALA A 34 33.74 1.26 -17.45
CA ALA A 34 34.19 0.03 -18.12
C ALA A 34 34.11 -1.22 -17.23
N ALA A 35 34.54 -1.13 -15.96
CA ALA A 35 34.44 -2.24 -15.01
C ALA A 35 32.96 -2.58 -14.69
N TYR A 36 32.13 -1.55 -14.55
CA TYR A 36 30.69 -1.68 -14.31
C TYR A 36 29.97 -2.35 -15.47
N ASP A 37 30.19 -1.85 -16.69
CA ASP A 37 29.60 -2.39 -17.91
C ASP A 37 30.07 -3.84 -18.16
N ALA A 38 31.32 -4.18 -17.83
CA ALA A 38 31.82 -5.53 -17.93
C ALA A 38 31.14 -6.49 -16.94
N ALA A 39 31.02 -6.10 -15.67
CA ALA A 39 30.33 -6.91 -14.65
C ALA A 39 28.84 -7.08 -14.99
N LEU A 40 28.17 -5.98 -15.35
CA LEU A 40 26.76 -6.00 -15.71
C LEU A 40 26.50 -6.80 -17.00
N GLY A 41 27.38 -6.64 -18.00
CA GLY A 41 27.33 -7.35 -19.28
C GLY A 41 27.43 -8.86 -19.08
N ARG A 42 28.38 -9.34 -18.27
CA ARG A 42 28.50 -10.78 -17.94
C ARG A 42 27.26 -11.32 -17.24
N LEU A 43 26.70 -10.58 -16.29
CA LEU A 43 25.47 -10.98 -15.61
C LEU A 43 24.27 -11.07 -16.57
N LEU A 44 24.10 -10.07 -17.44
CA LEU A 44 23.04 -10.05 -18.45
C LEU A 44 23.19 -11.18 -19.47
N GLU A 45 24.41 -11.43 -19.93
CA GLU A 45 24.72 -12.52 -20.85
C GLU A 45 24.32 -13.88 -20.25
N ARG A 46 24.70 -14.16 -19.01
CA ARG A 46 24.31 -15.39 -18.28
C ARG A 46 22.80 -15.50 -18.14
N ALA A 47 22.13 -14.42 -17.74
CA ALA A 47 20.67 -14.39 -17.58
C ALA A 47 19.93 -14.64 -18.91
N ILE A 48 20.37 -14.01 -20.00
CA ILE A 48 19.79 -14.18 -21.34
C ILE A 48 19.97 -15.61 -21.84
N ARG A 49 21.12 -16.24 -21.55
CA ARG A 49 21.38 -17.65 -21.88
C ARG A 49 20.59 -18.64 -21.01
N GLY A 50 19.83 -18.16 -20.03
CA GLY A 50 18.98 -18.98 -19.18
C GLY A 50 19.71 -19.66 -18.03
N GLU A 51 20.89 -19.17 -17.65
CA GLU A 51 21.53 -19.59 -16.41
C GLU A 51 20.76 -19.09 -15.19
N GLU A 52 20.83 -19.82 -14.07
CA GLU A 52 20.38 -19.31 -12.79
C GLU A 52 21.32 -18.20 -12.32
N VAL A 53 20.77 -17.01 -12.10
CA VAL A 53 21.50 -15.82 -11.68
C VAL A 53 21.07 -15.31 -10.32
N LEU A 54 20.05 -15.93 -9.71
CA LEU A 54 19.51 -15.55 -8.41
C LEU A 54 19.67 -16.69 -7.38
N ASP A 55 19.87 -16.33 -6.12
CA ASP A 55 19.56 -17.18 -4.98
C ASP A 55 18.39 -16.53 -4.23
N LEU A 56 17.28 -17.26 -4.13
CA LEU A 56 16.06 -16.82 -3.47
C LEU A 56 15.94 -17.55 -2.14
N GLN A 57 16.15 -16.81 -1.07
CA GLN A 57 15.90 -17.27 0.28
C GLN A 57 14.53 -16.75 0.70
N LEU A 58 13.51 -17.59 0.49
CA LEU A 58 12.16 -17.30 0.95
C LEU A 58 12.16 -17.10 2.46
N ALA A 59 11.47 -16.06 2.88
CA ALA A 59 11.26 -15.78 4.28
C ALA A 59 10.60 -17.00 4.95
N LYS A 60 11.27 -17.61 5.93
CA LYS A 60 10.72 -18.73 6.70
C LYS A 60 9.67 -18.27 7.72
N ARG A 61 9.66 -16.97 8.02
CA ARG A 61 8.76 -16.32 8.96
C ARG A 61 8.13 -15.09 8.30
N ARG A 62 6.92 -14.73 8.73
CA ARG A 62 6.17 -13.58 8.17
C ARG A 62 6.87 -12.23 8.34
N THR A 63 7.80 -12.14 9.30
CA THR A 63 8.55 -10.93 9.70
C THR A 63 9.83 -10.68 8.91
N GLN A 64 10.27 -11.70 8.16
CA GLN A 64 11.42 -11.61 7.29
C GLN A 64 10.95 -11.23 5.89
N THR A 65 11.72 -10.39 5.22
CA THR A 65 11.56 -10.18 3.78
C THR A 65 12.25 -11.32 3.04
N ASP A 66 11.70 -11.70 1.90
CA ASP A 66 12.43 -12.58 0.98
C ASP A 66 13.77 -11.92 0.65
N VAL A 67 14.86 -12.67 0.82
CA VAL A 67 16.19 -12.21 0.47
C VAL A 67 16.51 -12.77 -0.90
N VAL A 68 16.83 -11.88 -1.83
CA VAL A 68 17.28 -12.25 -3.16
C VAL A 68 18.68 -11.73 -3.33
N THR A 69 19.61 -12.65 -3.59
CA THR A 69 20.99 -12.29 -3.90
C THR A 69 21.36 -12.70 -5.30
N LEU A 70 22.16 -11.89 -5.97
CA LEU A 70 22.73 -12.22 -7.27
C LEU A 70 23.83 -13.28 -7.12
N ARG A 71 23.85 -14.27 -8.00
CA ARG A 71 24.95 -15.26 -8.12
C ARG A 71 26.13 -14.65 -8.89
N ILE A 72 26.77 -13.66 -8.27
CA ILE A 72 27.98 -12.96 -8.75
C ILE A 72 29.05 -13.03 -7.67
N ASP A 73 30.31 -12.82 -8.06
CA ASP A 73 31.40 -12.74 -7.10
C ASP A 73 31.42 -11.39 -6.34
N GLU A 74 32.25 -11.31 -5.30
CA GLU A 74 32.32 -10.12 -4.44
C GLU A 74 32.98 -8.92 -5.13
N GLU A 75 33.85 -9.16 -6.11
CA GLU A 75 34.50 -8.10 -6.89
C GLU A 75 33.46 -7.44 -7.80
N GLU A 76 32.68 -8.23 -8.53
CA GLU A 76 31.56 -7.79 -9.35
C GLU A 76 30.53 -7.02 -8.50
N ARG A 77 30.18 -7.57 -7.33
CA ARG A 77 29.26 -6.92 -6.40
C ARG A 77 29.76 -5.55 -5.95
N THR A 78 31.05 -5.44 -5.60
CA THR A 78 31.69 -4.18 -5.20
C THR A 78 31.66 -3.16 -6.33
N VAL A 79 31.97 -3.59 -7.56
CA VAL A 79 31.94 -2.74 -8.76
C VAL A 79 30.52 -2.25 -9.05
N LEU A 80 29.51 -3.12 -8.98
CA LEU A 80 28.11 -2.74 -9.16
C LEU A 80 27.65 -1.77 -8.04
N ALA A 81 28.05 -2.02 -6.79
CA ALA A 81 27.68 -1.20 -5.65
C ALA A 81 28.26 0.22 -5.73
N ALA A 82 29.47 0.39 -6.27
CA ALA A 82 30.06 1.71 -6.50
C ALA A 82 29.20 2.63 -7.39
N VAL A 83 28.38 2.03 -8.27
CA VAL A 83 27.46 2.76 -9.15
C VAL A 83 26.02 2.75 -8.59
N LEU A 84 25.54 1.62 -8.09
CA LEU A 84 24.12 1.40 -7.81
C LEU A 84 23.75 1.41 -6.32
N ALA A 85 24.68 1.46 -5.37
CA ALA A 85 24.31 1.55 -3.96
C ALA A 85 23.46 2.80 -3.71
N PRO A 86 22.44 2.75 -2.82
CA PRO A 86 21.57 3.89 -2.54
C PRO A 86 22.34 5.18 -2.22
N GLU A 87 23.40 5.10 -1.43
CA GLU A 87 24.23 6.24 -1.03
C GLU A 87 24.98 6.83 -2.22
N ALA A 88 25.50 5.98 -3.11
CA ALA A 88 26.17 6.41 -4.33
C ALA A 88 25.21 7.12 -5.28
N GLN A 89 23.96 6.64 -5.38
CA GLN A 89 22.92 7.29 -6.18
C GLN A 89 22.47 8.63 -5.57
N GLN A 90 22.26 8.68 -4.25
CA GLN A 90 21.91 9.92 -3.54
C GLN A 90 22.99 11.00 -3.70
N ALA A 91 24.27 10.62 -3.67
CA ALA A 91 25.38 11.53 -3.92
C ALA A 91 25.33 12.18 -5.32
N ARG A 92 24.66 11.53 -6.29
CA ARG A 92 24.42 12.03 -7.65
C ARG A 92 23.06 12.73 -7.81
N GLY A 93 22.32 12.92 -6.71
CA GLY A 93 21.03 13.60 -6.69
C GLY A 93 19.83 12.74 -7.09
N VAL A 94 19.94 11.42 -6.89
CA VAL A 94 18.85 10.47 -7.15
C VAL A 94 17.97 10.35 -5.91
N TRP A 95 16.76 10.89 -5.99
CA TRP A 95 15.77 10.87 -4.90
C TRP A 95 14.45 10.17 -5.26
N TYR A 96 14.40 9.53 -6.44
CA TYR A 96 13.20 8.89 -6.97
C TYR A 96 13.18 7.36 -6.80
N LEU A 97 14.18 6.77 -6.13
CA LEU A 97 14.19 5.33 -5.86
C LEU A 97 12.94 4.93 -5.04
N PRO A 98 12.18 3.91 -5.47
CA PRO A 98 11.11 3.37 -4.65
C PRO A 98 11.67 2.76 -3.37
N GLU A 99 10.89 2.75 -2.28
CA GLU A 99 11.28 2.03 -1.05
C GLU A 99 11.26 0.51 -1.24
N SER A 100 10.30 0.01 -2.04
CA SER A 100 10.22 -1.40 -2.39
C SER A 100 9.64 -1.65 -3.78
N HIS A 101 9.93 -2.83 -4.33
CA HIS A 101 9.42 -3.29 -5.62
C HIS A 101 8.93 -4.74 -5.52
N LYS A 102 7.79 -5.04 -6.13
CA LYS A 102 7.31 -6.42 -6.28
C LYS A 102 7.90 -7.01 -7.54
N ALA A 103 8.98 -7.77 -7.39
CA ALA A 103 9.74 -8.34 -8.49
C ALA A 103 9.13 -9.64 -9.00
N LEU A 104 9.14 -9.80 -10.32
CA LEU A 104 8.75 -11.03 -11.02
C LEU A 104 10.01 -11.88 -11.26
N LEU A 105 10.59 -12.43 -10.19
CA LEU A 105 11.88 -13.13 -10.22
C LEU A 105 11.90 -14.30 -11.20
N GLY A 106 10.82 -15.07 -11.29
CA GLY A 106 10.75 -16.19 -12.23
C GLY A 106 10.76 -15.77 -13.70
N LEU A 107 10.43 -14.51 -14.02
CA LEU A 107 10.63 -13.97 -15.37
C LEU A 107 12.12 -13.68 -15.65
N VAL A 108 12.87 -13.25 -14.64
CA VAL A 108 14.33 -13.06 -14.75
C VAL A 108 15.01 -14.39 -15.06
N GLU A 109 14.53 -15.48 -14.47
CA GLU A 109 15.06 -16.84 -14.69
C GLU A 109 14.20 -17.69 -15.65
N TYR A 110 13.44 -17.05 -16.56
CA TYR A 110 12.51 -17.77 -17.42
C TYR A 110 13.19 -18.84 -18.29
N GLY A 111 14.41 -18.59 -18.77
CA GLY A 111 15.19 -19.56 -19.55
C GLY A 111 15.45 -20.85 -18.77
N HIS A 112 15.78 -20.75 -17.48
CA HIS A 112 15.92 -21.89 -16.58
C HIS A 112 14.60 -22.67 -16.44
N TRP A 113 13.49 -21.97 -16.16
CA TRP A 113 12.18 -22.61 -16.00
C TRP A 113 11.67 -23.27 -17.29
N ALA A 114 12.04 -22.75 -18.46
CA ALA A 114 11.73 -23.35 -19.75
C ALA A 114 12.42 -24.71 -19.95
N ASP A 115 13.58 -24.94 -19.31
CA ASP A 115 14.28 -26.22 -19.35
C ASP A 115 13.79 -27.18 -18.26
N VAL A 116 13.57 -26.69 -17.02
CA VAL A 116 13.14 -27.52 -15.88
C VAL A 116 11.68 -27.95 -15.99
N GLN A 117 10.78 -27.04 -16.42
CA GLN A 117 9.35 -27.33 -16.58
C GLN A 117 8.82 -26.83 -17.93
N PRO A 118 9.23 -27.42 -19.09
CA PRO A 118 8.92 -26.87 -20.41
C PRO A 118 7.43 -26.65 -20.67
N ARG A 119 6.58 -27.56 -20.19
CA ARG A 119 5.12 -27.46 -20.32
C ARG A 119 4.55 -26.32 -19.48
N PHE A 120 5.01 -26.17 -18.24
CA PHE A 120 4.45 -25.29 -17.22
C PHE A 120 5.33 -24.06 -16.91
N SER A 121 6.31 -23.75 -17.78
CA SER A 121 7.32 -22.72 -17.54
C SER A 121 6.74 -21.35 -17.18
N ILE A 122 5.61 -20.96 -17.79
CA ILE A 122 4.90 -19.71 -17.48
C ILE A 122 4.36 -19.73 -16.05
N SER A 123 3.71 -20.82 -15.64
CA SER A 123 3.16 -20.94 -14.29
C SER A 123 4.26 -21.05 -13.24
N ALA A 124 5.36 -21.73 -13.55
CA ALA A 124 6.53 -21.84 -12.69
C ALA A 124 7.19 -20.46 -12.47
N ALA A 125 7.42 -19.73 -13.57
CA ALA A 125 7.95 -18.36 -13.52
C ALA A 125 7.01 -17.40 -12.75
N ASP A 126 5.69 -17.51 -12.95
CA ASP A 126 4.73 -16.63 -12.27
C ASP A 126 4.64 -16.87 -10.77
N ALA A 127 4.90 -18.11 -10.33
CA ALA A 127 4.88 -18.50 -8.93
C ALA A 127 6.07 -17.92 -8.13
N GLN A 128 7.19 -17.60 -8.79
CA GLN A 128 8.39 -17.07 -8.15
C GLN A 128 8.37 -15.53 -8.15
N ARG A 129 7.84 -14.95 -7.07
CA ARG A 129 7.74 -13.49 -6.84
C ARG A 129 8.25 -13.15 -5.45
N ALA A 130 8.83 -11.95 -5.32
CA ALA A 130 9.29 -11.43 -4.04
C ALA A 130 9.00 -9.93 -3.94
N SER A 131 8.87 -9.43 -2.71
CA SER A 131 8.88 -7.99 -2.43
C SER A 131 10.27 -7.60 -1.97
N LEU A 132 10.98 -6.81 -2.78
CA LEU A 132 12.35 -6.39 -2.52
C LEU A 132 12.35 -4.98 -1.91
N ALA A 133 13.07 -4.76 -0.81
CA ALA A 133 13.49 -3.43 -0.42
C ALA A 133 14.61 -2.98 -1.37
N LEU A 134 14.56 -1.75 -1.89
CA LEU A 134 15.58 -1.23 -2.81
C LEU A 134 16.70 -0.52 -2.07
N ASP A 135 17.21 -1.18 -1.03
CA ASP A 135 18.30 -0.75 -0.15
C ASP A 135 19.60 -1.52 -0.39
N THR A 136 19.59 -2.53 -1.26
CA THR A 136 20.75 -3.34 -1.65
C THR A 136 21.05 -3.24 -3.14
N VAL A 137 22.32 -3.39 -3.51
CA VAL A 137 22.76 -3.43 -4.92
C VAL A 137 22.03 -4.51 -5.71
N ASP A 138 21.78 -5.68 -5.12
CA ASP A 138 21.13 -6.81 -5.79
C ASP A 138 19.68 -6.49 -6.15
N ALA A 139 18.93 -5.96 -5.18
CA ALA A 139 17.56 -5.55 -5.40
C ALA A 139 17.47 -4.46 -6.47
N ILE A 140 18.42 -3.52 -6.46
CA ILE A 140 18.49 -2.44 -7.46
C ILE A 140 18.88 -2.98 -8.84
N VAL A 141 19.77 -3.96 -8.97
CA VAL A 141 20.10 -4.59 -10.26
C VAL A 141 18.92 -5.39 -10.80
N ILE A 142 18.24 -6.17 -9.95
CA ILE A 142 17.04 -6.93 -10.35
C ILE A 142 15.95 -5.97 -10.84
N TRP A 143 15.70 -4.91 -10.07
CA TRP A 143 14.77 -3.87 -10.45
C TRP A 143 15.29 -3.13 -11.68
N ALA A 144 16.36 -2.36 -11.65
CA ALA A 144 16.74 -1.47 -12.73
C ALA A 144 17.15 -2.17 -14.04
N VAL A 145 17.75 -3.37 -13.97
CA VAL A 145 18.46 -3.99 -15.10
C VAL A 145 17.79 -5.28 -15.56
N LEU A 146 17.74 -6.31 -14.71
CA LEU A 146 17.37 -7.66 -15.13
C LEU A 146 15.89 -7.72 -15.54
N GLU A 147 14.98 -7.29 -14.69
CA GLU A 147 13.55 -7.40 -14.98
C GLU A 147 13.14 -6.64 -16.26
N PRO A 148 13.58 -5.40 -16.56
CA PRO A 148 13.26 -4.72 -17.82
C PRO A 148 13.77 -5.44 -19.06
N VAL A 149 15.03 -5.91 -19.05
CA VAL A 149 15.63 -6.57 -20.21
C VAL A 149 14.94 -7.91 -20.46
N LEU A 150 14.75 -8.71 -19.41
CA LEU A 150 14.16 -10.04 -19.52
C LEU A 150 12.65 -9.96 -19.79
N GLU A 151 11.94 -8.96 -19.27
CA GLU A 151 10.53 -8.72 -19.63
C GLU A 151 10.40 -8.34 -21.12
N ALA A 152 11.31 -7.53 -21.66
CA ALA A 152 11.33 -7.17 -23.08
C ALA A 152 11.58 -8.39 -23.98
N LEU A 153 12.51 -9.27 -23.60
CA LEU A 153 12.78 -10.53 -24.31
C LEU A 153 11.58 -11.50 -24.23
N TYR A 154 10.93 -11.58 -23.06
CA TYR A 154 9.78 -12.45 -22.77
C TYR A 154 8.46 -11.98 -23.40
N LEU A 155 8.37 -10.71 -23.82
CA LEU A 155 7.15 -10.11 -24.38
C LEU A 155 6.44 -10.93 -25.47
N PRO A 156 7.10 -11.60 -26.44
CA PRO A 156 6.44 -12.43 -27.45
C PRO A 156 5.57 -13.54 -26.84
N ILE A 157 6.03 -14.15 -25.74
CA ILE A 157 5.30 -15.19 -25.01
C ILE A 157 4.10 -14.57 -24.31
N LYS A 158 4.30 -13.42 -23.64
CA LYS A 158 3.24 -12.67 -22.94
C LYS A 158 2.10 -12.26 -23.89
N LEU A 159 2.42 -11.82 -25.10
CA LEU A 159 1.44 -11.44 -26.14
C LEU A 159 0.61 -12.63 -26.66
N ARG A 160 0.99 -13.87 -26.31
CA ARG A 160 0.33 -15.10 -26.76
C ARG A 160 -0.27 -15.94 -25.64
N SER A 161 0.06 -15.66 -24.39
CA SER A 161 -0.60 -16.24 -23.24
C SER A 161 -1.99 -15.63 -23.00
N GLY A 162 -3.04 -16.45 -23.02
CA GLY A 162 -4.45 -16.03 -22.81
C GLY A 162 -4.69 -15.27 -21.49
N TYR A 163 -3.83 -15.47 -20.50
CA TYR A 163 -3.84 -14.77 -19.22
C TYR A 163 -3.59 -13.24 -19.34
N TRP A 164 -2.93 -12.78 -20.41
CA TRP A 164 -2.49 -11.37 -20.59
C TRP A 164 -3.11 -10.68 -21.81
N LEU A 165 -4.02 -11.37 -22.50
CA LEU A 165 -4.67 -10.97 -23.75
C LEU A 165 -5.89 -10.05 -23.56
N GLY A 166 -6.23 -9.67 -22.32
CA GLY A 166 -7.39 -8.83 -22.03
C GLY A 166 -7.41 -7.53 -22.85
N ASP A 167 -8.47 -7.33 -23.64
CA ASP A 167 -8.87 -6.12 -24.38
C ASP A 167 -7.77 -5.30 -25.09
N ARG A 168 -6.67 -5.93 -25.54
CA ARG A 168 -5.66 -5.21 -26.32
C ARG A 168 -6.23 -4.86 -27.70
N ARG A 169 -6.34 -3.56 -27.96
CA ARG A 169 -6.76 -3.03 -29.26
C ARG A 169 -5.71 -3.36 -30.35
N PRO A 170 -6.10 -3.50 -31.62
CA PRO A 170 -5.19 -3.83 -32.71
C PRO A 170 -3.97 -2.89 -32.82
N ASP A 171 -4.14 -1.60 -32.57
CA ASP A 171 -3.07 -0.60 -32.60
C ASP A 171 -2.04 -0.78 -31.47
N GLN A 172 -2.47 -1.25 -30.31
CA GLN A 172 -1.56 -1.59 -29.21
C GLN A 172 -0.77 -2.85 -29.55
N MET A 173 -1.42 -3.85 -30.15
CA MET A 173 -0.76 -5.08 -30.58
C MET A 173 0.33 -4.82 -31.62
N GLU A 174 0.07 -3.94 -32.60
CA GLU A 174 1.06 -3.52 -33.60
C GLU A 174 2.29 -2.87 -32.95
N LYS A 175 2.07 -1.94 -32.01
CA LYS A 175 3.16 -1.30 -31.25
C LYS A 175 3.97 -2.29 -30.42
N ASP A 176 3.30 -3.23 -29.76
CA ASP A 176 3.98 -4.23 -28.93
C ASP A 176 4.86 -5.16 -29.79
N TRP A 177 4.39 -5.58 -30.97
CA TRP A 177 5.21 -6.37 -31.91
C TRP A 177 6.36 -5.58 -32.53
N ALA A 178 6.17 -4.29 -32.82
CA ALA A 178 7.26 -3.43 -33.25
C ALA A 178 8.35 -3.32 -32.16
N ALA A 179 7.96 -3.22 -30.88
CA ALA A 179 8.88 -3.23 -29.75
C ALA A 179 9.64 -4.57 -29.60
N VAL A 180 8.97 -5.70 -29.84
CA VAL A 180 9.60 -7.02 -29.90
C VAL A 180 10.68 -7.06 -30.99
N GLN A 181 10.33 -6.68 -32.23
CA GLN A 181 11.26 -6.70 -33.36
C GLN A 181 12.46 -5.79 -33.12
N HIS A 182 12.21 -4.60 -32.57
CA HIS A 182 13.26 -3.65 -32.18
C HIS A 182 14.22 -4.27 -31.16
N THR A 183 13.69 -4.86 -30.09
CA THR A 183 14.47 -5.50 -29.01
C THR A 183 15.36 -6.61 -29.56
N TYR A 184 14.80 -7.55 -30.34
CA TYR A 184 15.56 -8.68 -30.88
C TYR A 184 16.62 -8.21 -31.90
N SER A 185 16.31 -7.19 -32.71
CA SER A 185 17.27 -6.59 -33.65
C SER A 185 18.45 -5.93 -32.95
N LEU A 186 18.21 -5.23 -31.84
CA LEU A 186 19.24 -4.53 -31.08
C LEU A 186 20.16 -5.53 -30.36
N LEU A 187 19.57 -6.55 -29.72
CA LEU A 187 20.30 -7.63 -29.05
C LEU A 187 21.03 -8.57 -30.02
N GLY A 188 20.71 -8.54 -31.31
CA GLY A 188 21.28 -9.47 -32.30
C GLY A 188 20.75 -10.90 -32.16
N VAL A 189 19.61 -11.08 -31.47
CA VAL A 189 18.96 -12.39 -31.30
C VAL A 189 18.25 -12.77 -32.60
N ALA A 190 18.38 -14.04 -33.00
CA ALA A 190 17.74 -14.54 -34.22
C ALA A 190 16.21 -14.32 -34.20
N GLN A 191 15.69 -13.70 -35.25
CA GLN A 191 14.25 -13.34 -35.34
C GLN A 191 13.39 -14.44 -35.95
N GLY A 192 13.97 -15.43 -36.62
CA GLY A 192 13.23 -16.53 -37.26
C GLY A 192 12.21 -17.21 -36.32
N PRO A 193 12.56 -17.52 -35.06
CA PRO A 193 11.62 -18.10 -34.09
C PRO A 193 10.40 -17.21 -33.76
N LEU A 194 10.47 -15.89 -33.98
CA LEU A 194 9.34 -14.98 -33.72
C LEU A 194 8.19 -15.17 -34.72
N GLU A 195 8.44 -15.70 -35.91
CA GLU A 195 7.43 -15.84 -36.97
C GLU A 195 6.20 -16.65 -36.51
N LEU A 196 6.43 -17.69 -35.70
CA LEU A 196 5.36 -18.52 -35.12
C LEU A 196 4.51 -17.74 -34.12
N PHE A 197 5.10 -16.76 -33.44
CA PHE A 197 4.39 -15.93 -32.48
C PHE A 197 3.67 -14.77 -33.16
N VAL A 198 4.19 -14.19 -34.25
CA VAL A 198 3.55 -13.05 -34.92
C VAL A 198 2.21 -13.43 -35.57
N ASP A 199 2.13 -14.58 -36.23
CA ASP A 199 0.88 -15.03 -36.85
C ASP A 199 -0.08 -15.67 -35.82
N GLY A 200 -0.98 -14.84 -35.29
CA GLY A 200 -1.98 -15.28 -34.32
C GLY A 200 -2.88 -16.43 -34.78
N ARG A 201 -3.09 -16.62 -36.10
CA ARG A 201 -3.90 -17.74 -36.61
C ARG A 201 -3.12 -19.04 -36.57
N ARG A 202 -1.82 -19.00 -36.88
CA ARG A 202 -0.93 -20.17 -36.75
C ARG A 202 -0.76 -20.55 -35.29
N TRP A 203 -0.53 -19.58 -34.40
CA TRP A 203 -0.40 -19.83 -32.96
C TRP A 203 -1.64 -20.48 -32.34
N ALA A 204 -2.84 -19.98 -32.67
CA ALA A 204 -4.09 -20.52 -32.13
C ALA A 204 -4.40 -21.96 -32.57
N GLY A 205 -3.77 -22.43 -33.65
CA GLY A 205 -3.92 -23.80 -34.15
C GLY A 205 -2.91 -24.81 -33.58
N LEU A 206 -1.91 -24.37 -32.82
CA LEU A 206 -0.86 -25.23 -32.30
C LEU A 206 -1.37 -26.16 -31.18
N GLN A 207 -0.94 -27.41 -31.21
CA GLN A 207 -1.06 -28.35 -30.10
C GLN A 207 -0.08 -28.00 -28.97
N ILE A 208 -0.30 -28.58 -27.79
CA ILE A 208 0.49 -28.26 -26.59
C ILE A 208 1.99 -28.52 -26.83
N GLU A 209 2.32 -29.62 -27.50
CA GLU A 209 3.69 -30.01 -27.84
C GLU A 209 4.35 -28.99 -28.77
N GLU A 210 3.61 -28.50 -29.77
CA GLU A 210 4.09 -27.48 -30.72
C GLU A 210 4.30 -26.12 -30.03
N VAL A 211 3.47 -25.77 -29.04
CA VAL A 211 3.66 -24.58 -28.20
C VAL A 211 4.89 -24.71 -27.30
N VAL A 212 5.19 -25.90 -26.79
CA VAL A 212 6.43 -26.17 -26.05
C VAL A 212 7.64 -26.05 -26.97
N ASP A 213 7.59 -26.61 -28.17
CA ASP A 213 8.68 -26.56 -29.14
C ASP A 213 8.94 -25.14 -29.67
N ALA A 214 7.89 -24.35 -29.94
CA ALA A 214 8.04 -22.95 -30.34
C ALA A 214 8.73 -22.11 -29.24
N ARG A 215 8.38 -22.35 -27.97
CA ARG A 215 9.08 -21.71 -26.83
C ARG A 215 10.53 -22.17 -26.72
N ARG A 216 10.81 -23.46 -26.92
CA ARG A 216 12.18 -24.00 -26.92
C ARG A 216 13.03 -23.34 -28.01
N GLN A 217 12.52 -23.23 -29.23
CA GLN A 217 13.23 -22.55 -30.33
C GLN A 217 13.56 -21.09 -29.99
N LEU A 218 12.68 -20.40 -29.26
CA LEU A 218 12.94 -19.04 -28.79
C LEU A 218 14.06 -19.01 -27.73
N MET A 219 14.05 -19.95 -26.77
CA MET A 219 15.14 -20.06 -25.78
C MET A 219 16.47 -20.42 -26.43
N ASP A 220 16.45 -21.29 -27.45
CA ASP A 220 17.64 -21.61 -28.23
C ASP A 220 18.20 -20.38 -28.96
N ALA A 221 17.35 -19.48 -29.45
CA ALA A 221 17.80 -18.21 -30.02
C ALA A 221 18.46 -17.30 -28.97
N TRP A 222 17.97 -17.30 -27.74
CA TRP A 222 18.59 -16.53 -26.65
C TRP A 222 19.94 -17.12 -26.25
N ARG A 223 20.02 -18.46 -26.13
CA ARG A 223 21.28 -19.18 -25.84
C ARG A 223 22.36 -18.94 -26.89
N ASN A 224 21.96 -18.88 -28.15
CA ASN A 224 22.84 -18.63 -29.29
C ASN A 224 22.96 -17.15 -29.67
N ALA A 225 22.59 -16.23 -28.76
CA ALA A 225 22.83 -14.81 -28.97
C ALA A 225 24.33 -14.51 -29.09
N PRO A 226 24.72 -13.39 -29.75
CA PRO A 226 26.11 -12.99 -29.88
C PRO A 226 26.88 -12.93 -28.55
N GLU A 227 28.20 -13.12 -28.58
CA GLU A 227 29.05 -13.03 -27.37
C GLU A 227 28.96 -11.66 -26.69
N ASP A 228 28.71 -10.59 -27.46
CA ASP A 228 28.53 -9.22 -26.96
C ASP A 228 27.09 -8.91 -26.48
N VAL A 229 26.19 -9.90 -26.38
CA VAL A 229 24.77 -9.68 -26.06
C VAL A 229 24.56 -8.93 -24.74
N GLY A 230 25.42 -9.14 -23.74
CA GLY A 230 25.38 -8.39 -22.48
C GLY A 230 25.57 -6.88 -22.67
N ALA A 231 26.55 -6.48 -23.48
CA ALA A 231 26.80 -5.08 -23.81
C ALA A 231 25.69 -4.50 -24.72
N ARG A 232 25.13 -5.32 -25.63
CA ARG A 232 23.93 -4.93 -26.40
C ARG A 232 22.71 -4.72 -25.50
N ALA A 233 22.56 -5.49 -24.44
CA ALA A 233 21.48 -5.30 -23.46
C ALA A 233 21.65 -4.01 -22.65
N ILE A 234 22.88 -3.56 -22.39
CA ILE A 234 23.13 -2.21 -21.84
C ILE A 234 22.67 -1.14 -22.84
N ALA A 235 22.99 -1.30 -24.13
CA ALA A 235 22.50 -0.39 -25.17
C ALA A 235 20.96 -0.36 -25.26
N LEU A 236 20.29 -1.49 -25.04
CA LEU A 236 18.81 -1.57 -24.98
C LEU A 236 18.23 -0.70 -23.87
N LEU A 237 18.89 -0.64 -22.71
CA LEU A 237 18.47 0.19 -21.58
C LEU A 237 18.69 1.69 -21.84
N VAL A 238 19.74 2.04 -22.61
CA VAL A 238 20.03 3.41 -23.05
C VAL A 238 19.04 3.90 -24.10
N ASP A 239 18.62 3.01 -24.99
CA ASP A 239 17.83 3.32 -26.18
C ASP A 239 16.61 4.24 -25.94
N PRO A 240 15.69 3.92 -25.01
CA PRO A 240 14.50 4.74 -24.78
C PRO A 240 14.83 6.09 -24.11
N LEU A 241 15.97 6.20 -23.39
CA LEU A 241 16.44 7.48 -22.84
C LEU A 241 16.86 8.43 -23.97
N VAL A 242 17.63 7.94 -24.94
CA VAL A 242 18.09 8.74 -26.08
C VAL A 242 16.91 9.19 -26.93
N GLU A 243 16.00 8.28 -27.26
CA GLU A 243 14.81 8.63 -28.05
C GLU A 243 13.99 9.73 -27.36
N ARG A 244 13.76 9.57 -26.05
CA ARG A 244 12.99 10.54 -25.28
C ARG A 244 13.72 11.88 -25.13
N TYR A 245 15.04 11.86 -24.95
CA TYR A 245 15.87 13.06 -24.88
C TYR A 245 15.70 13.90 -26.15
N TYR A 246 15.96 13.32 -27.32
CA TYR A 246 15.87 14.05 -28.60
C TYR A 246 14.45 14.45 -28.96
N LYS A 247 13.43 13.72 -28.51
CA LYS A 247 12.02 14.12 -28.63
C LYS A 247 11.67 15.36 -27.78
N LYS A 248 12.42 15.64 -26.73
CA LYS A 248 12.21 16.78 -25.81
C LYS A 248 13.22 17.90 -25.99
N ALA A 249 14.36 17.62 -26.61
CA ALA A 249 15.42 18.57 -26.82
C ALA A 249 14.98 19.70 -27.76
N LYS A 250 15.37 20.93 -27.40
CA LYS A 250 15.31 22.10 -28.27
C LYS A 250 16.73 22.64 -28.41
N ASN A 251 17.21 22.81 -29.63
CA ASN A 251 18.59 23.21 -29.92
C ASN A 251 19.65 22.29 -29.24
N GLY A 252 19.39 20.98 -29.20
CA GLY A 252 20.30 20.00 -28.58
C GLY A 252 20.18 19.84 -27.07
N GLN A 253 19.37 20.65 -26.39
CA GLN A 253 19.27 20.66 -24.92
C GLN A 253 17.86 20.27 -24.43
N ALA A 254 17.77 19.38 -23.43
CA ALA A 254 16.54 19.03 -22.75
C ALA A 254 16.72 19.06 -21.22
N GLU A 255 15.67 19.44 -20.50
CA GLU A 255 15.65 19.34 -19.04
C GLU A 255 15.38 17.90 -18.58
N ARG A 256 16.08 17.43 -17.55
CA ARG A 256 15.92 16.10 -16.95
C ARG A 256 14.46 15.77 -16.64
N THR A 257 13.76 16.72 -15.99
CA THR A 257 12.37 16.56 -15.55
C THR A 257 11.37 16.43 -16.70
N LYS A 258 11.72 16.87 -17.92
CA LYS A 258 10.89 16.73 -19.13
C LYS A 258 11.13 15.42 -19.87
N VAL A 259 12.33 14.86 -19.71
CA VAL A 259 12.76 13.60 -20.32
C VAL A 259 12.30 12.43 -19.45
N LEU A 260 12.66 12.43 -18.17
CA LEU A 260 12.44 11.31 -17.26
C LEU A 260 10.96 11.11 -16.91
N ASN A 261 10.57 9.85 -16.92
CA ASN A 261 9.33 9.31 -16.36
C ASN A 261 9.72 8.07 -15.53
N LYS A 262 8.78 7.44 -14.81
CA LYS A 262 9.08 6.27 -13.96
C LYS A 262 9.85 5.13 -14.67
N GLY A 263 9.54 4.88 -15.94
CA GLY A 263 10.24 3.86 -16.72
C GLY A 263 11.67 4.27 -17.09
N LEU A 264 11.88 5.55 -17.38
CA LEU A 264 13.20 6.09 -17.75
C LEU A 264 14.09 6.40 -16.53
N GLU A 265 13.50 6.70 -15.37
CA GLU A 265 14.19 6.76 -14.08
C GLU A 265 14.90 5.42 -13.79
N ARG A 266 14.23 4.31 -14.12
CA ARG A 266 14.78 2.95 -14.06
C ARG A 266 15.97 2.77 -15.02
N SER A 267 15.83 3.14 -16.29
CA SER A 267 16.92 3.09 -17.28
C SER A 267 18.13 3.95 -16.90
N LEU A 268 17.91 5.17 -16.39
CA LEU A 268 19.00 6.06 -15.99
C LEU A 268 19.75 5.49 -14.79
N THR A 269 19.01 4.90 -13.84
CA THR A 269 19.59 4.15 -12.71
C THR A 269 20.44 3.00 -13.21
N ALA A 270 19.89 2.17 -14.10
CA ALA A 270 20.52 0.97 -14.61
C ALA A 270 21.88 1.22 -15.29
N VAL A 271 22.02 2.31 -16.05
CA VAL A 271 23.21 2.51 -16.89
C VAL A 271 24.18 3.56 -16.36
N TYR A 272 23.67 4.55 -15.60
CA TYR A 272 24.46 5.69 -15.14
C TYR A 272 24.38 5.86 -13.62
N GLY A 273 23.82 4.91 -12.87
CA GLY A 273 23.58 5.07 -11.43
C GLY A 273 22.71 6.29 -11.11
N GLY A 274 21.83 6.65 -12.05
CA GLY A 274 20.93 7.81 -11.95
C GLY A 274 21.58 9.16 -12.29
N ASP A 275 22.85 9.16 -12.71
CA ASP A 275 23.58 10.37 -13.05
C ASP A 275 23.12 10.95 -14.40
N TRP A 276 22.40 12.08 -14.31
CA TRP A 276 21.94 12.80 -15.48
C TRP A 276 23.09 13.41 -16.29
N LEU A 277 24.15 13.89 -15.64
CA LEU A 277 25.26 14.54 -16.32
C LEU A 277 26.13 13.52 -17.05
N ALA A 278 26.38 12.36 -16.45
CA ALA A 278 27.07 11.26 -17.13
C ALA A 278 26.31 10.80 -18.40
N PHE A 279 24.97 10.82 -18.37
CA PHE A 279 24.17 10.55 -19.57
C PHE A 279 24.34 11.63 -20.65
N LEU A 280 24.39 12.92 -20.28
CA LEU A 280 24.64 14.00 -21.25
C LEU A 280 26.05 13.94 -21.85
N ASP A 281 27.05 13.63 -21.03
CA ASP A 281 28.44 13.45 -21.48
C ASP A 281 28.54 12.29 -22.47
N TYR A 282 27.85 11.18 -22.21
CA TYR A 282 27.70 10.08 -23.17
C TYR A 282 27.10 10.57 -24.49
N LEU A 283 26.00 11.34 -24.47
CA LEU A 283 25.42 11.89 -25.70
C LEU A 283 26.36 12.90 -26.40
N GLY A 284 27.30 13.50 -25.67
CA GLY A 284 28.06 14.66 -26.13
C GLY A 284 27.20 15.92 -26.21
N GLU A 285 26.22 16.05 -25.31
CA GLU A 285 25.29 17.18 -25.24
C GLU A 285 25.54 18.01 -23.97
N GLN A 286 25.08 19.26 -23.97
CA GLN A 286 25.23 20.16 -22.82
C GLN A 286 23.98 20.17 -21.94
N ALA A 287 24.17 20.35 -20.63
CA ALA A 287 23.09 20.58 -19.70
C ALA A 287 22.28 21.83 -20.07
N HIS A 288 20.95 21.74 -19.93
CA HIS A 288 20.09 22.88 -20.14
C HIS A 288 20.38 23.96 -19.07
N PRO A 289 20.38 25.27 -19.40
CA PRO A 289 20.73 26.33 -18.43
C PRO A 289 19.85 26.40 -17.18
N ALA A 290 18.62 25.89 -17.26
CA ALA A 290 17.68 25.81 -16.14
C ALA A 290 17.79 24.50 -15.34
N GLU A 291 18.70 23.59 -15.70
CA GLU A 291 18.89 22.32 -15.00
C GLU A 291 19.38 22.55 -13.57
N LYS A 292 18.75 21.85 -12.61
CA LYS A 292 19.13 21.87 -11.20
C LYS A 292 19.07 20.46 -10.64
N ILE A 293 20.20 19.94 -10.19
CA ILE A 293 20.33 18.63 -9.56
C ILE A 293 20.69 18.87 -8.10
N SER A 294 19.80 18.50 -7.18
CA SER A 294 20.07 18.60 -5.75
C SER A 294 20.77 17.31 -5.30
N THR A 295 21.96 17.41 -4.71
CA THR A 295 22.70 16.28 -4.12
C THR A 295 22.47 16.15 -2.61
N SER A 296 21.57 16.97 -2.06
CA SER A 296 21.14 16.92 -0.67
C SER A 296 19.62 17.07 -0.56
N VAL A 297 19.05 16.48 0.49
CA VAL A 297 17.65 16.66 0.88
C VAL A 297 17.62 17.44 2.20
N GLU A 298 16.71 18.41 2.29
CA GLU A 298 16.46 19.11 3.54
C GLU A 298 15.92 18.15 4.59
N SER A 299 16.41 18.27 5.83
CA SER A 299 15.89 17.48 6.95
C SER A 299 14.51 17.96 7.37
N THR A 300 13.58 17.04 7.56
CA THR A 300 12.25 17.37 8.09
C THR A 300 12.32 18.02 9.46
N THR A 301 11.79 19.23 9.57
CA THR A 301 11.59 19.91 10.85
C THR A 301 10.16 19.76 11.30
N LEU A 302 9.94 19.09 12.43
CA LEU A 302 8.62 18.78 12.94
C LEU A 302 8.24 19.69 14.12
N VAL A 303 7.11 20.38 13.99
CA VAL A 303 6.48 21.24 15.00
C VAL A 303 5.10 20.67 15.31
N VAL A 304 5.08 19.66 16.16
CA VAL A 304 3.84 19.03 16.62
C VAL A 304 3.35 19.69 17.89
N SER A 305 4.24 20.11 18.77
CA SER A 305 3.93 20.98 19.91
C SER A 305 5.22 21.38 20.60
N GLY A 306 5.18 22.48 21.34
CA GLY A 306 6.25 22.80 22.26
C GLY A 306 6.26 21.73 23.35
N ASP A 307 7.29 20.90 23.38
CA ASP A 307 7.72 20.22 24.61
C ASP A 307 7.58 21.21 25.77
N GLN A 308 7.05 20.84 26.93
CA GLN A 308 6.91 21.81 28.03
C GLN A 308 8.27 22.46 28.34
N GLU A 309 9.34 21.67 28.22
CA GLU A 309 10.72 22.15 28.28
C GLU A 309 11.11 23.10 27.13
N ARG A 310 10.59 22.91 25.91
CA ARG A 310 10.78 23.84 24.77
C ARG A 310 9.90 25.09 24.88
N ARG A 311 8.70 25.01 25.47
CA ARG A 311 7.85 26.19 25.75
C ARG A 311 8.48 27.03 26.84
N GLU A 312 8.95 26.40 27.91
CA GLU A 312 9.70 27.04 28.99
C GLU A 312 11.04 27.61 28.49
N LYS A 313 11.77 26.88 27.63
CA LYS A 313 12.99 27.42 26.98
C LYS A 313 12.70 28.54 25.99
N ALA A 314 11.63 28.45 25.20
CA ALA A 314 11.24 29.51 24.27
C ALA A 314 10.79 30.75 25.03
N ALA A 315 9.95 30.61 26.06
CA ALA A 315 9.55 31.65 26.99
C ALA A 315 10.75 32.31 27.66
N ALA A 316 11.70 31.52 28.16
CA ALA A 316 12.93 32.01 28.75
C ALA A 316 13.83 32.72 27.73
N ALA A 317 13.85 32.27 26.46
CA ALA A 317 14.68 32.86 25.41
C ALA A 317 14.09 34.14 24.80
N THR A 318 12.77 34.27 24.72
CA THR A 318 12.07 35.43 24.15
C THR A 318 11.57 36.43 25.20
N GLY A 319 11.57 36.04 26.48
CA GLY A 319 11.02 36.85 27.58
C GLY A 319 9.50 36.91 27.59
N VAL A 320 8.82 36.03 26.85
CA VAL A 320 7.36 35.95 26.74
C VAL A 320 6.84 34.92 27.75
N PRO A 321 5.80 35.22 28.56
CA PRO A 321 5.19 34.24 29.46
C PRO A 321 4.72 32.98 28.73
N VAL A 322 4.80 31.82 29.40
CA VAL A 322 4.36 30.54 28.81
C VAL A 322 2.89 30.60 28.41
N GLU A 323 2.04 31.30 29.19
CA GLU A 323 0.62 31.45 28.86
C GLU A 323 0.40 32.22 27.54
N GLU A 324 1.29 33.15 27.20
CA GLU A 324 1.21 33.95 25.97
C GLU A 324 1.75 33.17 24.77
N ILE A 325 2.70 32.26 24.97
CA ILE A 325 3.10 31.25 23.97
C ILE A 325 1.98 30.25 23.72
N ASP A 326 1.28 29.79 24.76
CA ASP A 326 0.13 28.89 24.63
C ASP A 326 -1.01 29.59 23.89
N ALA A 327 -1.27 30.87 24.15
CA ALA A 327 -2.25 31.66 23.39
C ALA A 327 -1.88 31.80 21.90
N ILE A 328 -0.59 31.97 21.57
CA ILE A 328 -0.10 32.02 20.18
C ILE A 328 -0.25 30.65 19.49
N LEU A 329 0.03 29.55 20.21
CA LEU A 329 -0.11 28.19 19.67
C LEU A 329 -1.58 27.80 19.50
N SER A 330 -2.47 28.17 20.43
CA SER A 330 -3.92 28.01 20.27
C SER A 330 -4.45 28.87 19.12
N ALA A 331 -3.96 30.11 18.94
CA ALA A 331 -4.30 30.90 17.75
C ALA A 331 -3.77 30.25 16.45
N TYR A 332 -2.66 29.51 16.51
CA TYR A 332 -2.04 28.83 15.36
C TYR A 332 -2.76 27.53 14.96
N TRP A 333 -3.32 26.79 15.93
CA TRP A 333 -4.01 25.52 15.70
C TRP A 333 -5.56 25.64 15.72
N GLY A 334 -6.10 26.84 15.95
CA GLY A 334 -7.50 27.08 16.30
C GLY A 334 -7.74 26.85 17.80
N ASP A 335 -8.83 27.41 18.36
CA ASP A 335 -9.19 27.52 19.80
C ASP A 335 -9.18 26.22 20.67
N ALA A 336 -8.50 25.16 20.25
CA ALA A 336 -8.25 23.96 21.02
C ALA A 336 -7.04 24.08 21.94
N GLU A 337 -7.09 23.36 23.07
CA GLU A 337 -5.96 23.15 23.97
C GLU A 337 -4.97 22.18 23.31
N GLY A 338 -3.79 22.67 22.93
CA GLY A 338 -2.72 21.87 22.33
C GLY A 338 -2.94 21.50 20.87
N SER A 339 -1.96 20.83 20.27
CA SER A 339 -2.00 20.48 18.86
C SER A 339 -2.93 19.30 18.53
N PRO A 340 -3.34 19.13 17.26
CA PRO A 340 -4.14 17.98 16.84
C PRO A 340 -3.51 16.61 17.19
N VAL A 341 -2.18 16.52 17.25
CA VAL A 341 -1.48 15.28 17.62
C VAL A 341 -1.51 15.07 19.12
N GLU A 342 -1.32 16.13 19.92
CA GLU A 342 -1.37 16.04 21.39
C GLU A 342 -2.75 15.60 21.86
N GLN A 343 -3.81 16.20 21.31
CA GLN A 343 -5.19 15.81 21.61
C GLN A 343 -5.45 14.33 21.32
N ARG A 344 -4.91 13.82 20.20
CA ARG A 344 -5.00 12.39 19.85
C ARG A 344 -4.20 11.51 20.79
N ALA A 345 -2.98 11.91 21.15
CA ALA A 345 -2.17 11.19 22.13
C ALA A 345 -2.84 11.14 23.52
N ASP A 346 -3.50 12.22 23.94
CA ASP A 346 -4.28 12.25 25.18
C ASP A 346 -5.48 11.31 25.17
N VAL A 347 -6.20 11.25 24.03
CA VAL A 347 -7.26 10.25 23.84
C VAL A 347 -6.67 8.83 23.87
N MET A 348 -5.52 8.58 23.24
CA MET A 348 -4.86 7.28 23.26
C MET A 348 -4.44 6.85 24.67
N ARG A 349 -3.92 7.77 25.50
CA ARG A 349 -3.59 7.49 26.91
C ARG A 349 -4.83 7.12 27.73
N ARG A 350 -5.92 7.85 27.55
CA ARG A 350 -7.20 7.57 28.24
C ARG A 350 -7.79 6.24 27.77
N TRP A 351 -7.77 6.00 26.46
CA TRP A 351 -8.17 4.73 25.89
C TRP A 351 -7.36 3.57 26.47
N TRP A 352 -6.04 3.72 26.60
CA TRP A 352 -5.19 2.67 27.17
C TRP A 352 -5.58 2.32 28.61
N ARG A 353 -5.94 3.32 29.43
CA ARG A 353 -6.38 3.10 30.81
C ARG A 353 -7.69 2.31 30.85
N GLU A 354 -8.71 2.74 30.10
CA GLU A 354 -9.99 2.02 30.05
C GLU A 354 -9.83 0.61 29.44
N PHE A 355 -9.01 0.48 28.40
CA PHE A 355 -8.65 -0.80 27.79
C PHE A 355 -8.00 -1.76 28.82
N ASP A 356 -7.05 -1.26 29.61
CA ASP A 356 -6.41 -2.05 30.66
C ASP A 356 -7.40 -2.49 31.73
N GLU A 357 -8.26 -1.58 32.18
CA GLU A 357 -9.29 -1.84 33.19
C GLU A 357 -10.28 -2.92 32.73
N VAL A 358 -10.80 -2.79 31.50
CA VAL A 358 -11.72 -3.76 30.91
C VAL A 358 -11.09 -5.16 30.84
N HIS A 359 -9.85 -5.25 30.38
CA HIS A 359 -9.15 -6.54 30.33
C HIS A 359 -8.78 -7.09 31.71
N ALA A 360 -8.41 -6.23 32.66
CA ALA A 360 -8.03 -6.66 34.01
C ALA A 360 -9.24 -7.15 34.82
N ALA A 361 -10.43 -6.58 34.56
CA ALA A 361 -11.68 -6.97 35.20
C ALA A 361 -12.31 -8.22 34.58
N GLN A 362 -11.97 -8.56 33.32
CA GLN A 362 -12.61 -9.66 32.59
C GLN A 362 -12.53 -10.98 33.36
N SER A 363 -13.68 -11.56 33.69
CA SER A 363 -13.76 -12.90 34.29
C SER A 363 -13.94 -13.98 33.23
N GLN A 364 -13.84 -15.23 33.65
CA GLN A 364 -14.13 -16.38 32.81
C GLN A 364 -15.60 -16.44 32.34
N GLU A 365 -16.52 -15.84 33.08
CA GLU A 365 -17.96 -15.78 32.75
C GLU A 365 -18.31 -14.65 31.77
N ASP A 366 -17.39 -13.68 31.60
CA ASP A 366 -17.60 -12.58 30.67
C ASP A 366 -17.43 -13.04 29.21
N PRO A 367 -18.16 -12.41 28.26
CA PRO A 367 -17.94 -12.67 26.85
C PRO A 367 -16.51 -12.31 26.43
N SER A 368 -16.10 -12.82 25.27
CA SER A 368 -14.82 -12.43 24.69
C SER A 368 -14.79 -10.90 24.50
N ARG A 369 -13.60 -10.30 24.58
CA ARG A 369 -13.42 -8.88 24.23
C ARG A 369 -13.11 -8.72 22.74
N TRP A 370 -13.44 -9.71 21.91
CA TRP A 370 -13.19 -9.66 20.47
C TRP A 370 -13.89 -8.43 19.89
N GLY A 371 -13.18 -7.57 19.15
CA GLY A 371 -13.72 -6.31 18.63
C GLY A 371 -13.63 -5.11 19.60
N LEU A 372 -12.86 -5.23 20.70
CA LEU A 372 -12.54 -4.09 21.58
C LEU A 372 -11.63 -3.08 20.86
N ILE A 373 -10.75 -3.57 19.97
CA ILE A 373 -10.09 -2.76 18.96
C ILE A 373 -10.91 -2.89 17.68
N GLY A 374 -11.43 -1.77 17.16
CA GLY A 374 -12.21 -1.75 15.92
C GLY A 374 -11.35 -1.82 14.66
N ASP A 375 -10.35 -2.70 14.60
CA ASP A 375 -9.28 -2.72 13.58
C ASP A 375 -9.68 -3.36 12.24
N ARG A 376 -10.82 -4.07 12.17
CA ARG A 376 -11.28 -4.72 10.93
C ARG A 376 -12.66 -4.24 10.49
N PHE A 377 -12.74 -3.83 9.22
CA PHE A 377 -13.97 -3.47 8.52
C PHE A 377 -15.07 -4.55 8.66
N GLU A 378 -14.67 -5.82 8.57
CA GLU A 378 -15.58 -6.97 8.63
C GLU A 378 -16.04 -7.27 10.07
N ASP A 379 -15.16 -7.03 11.06
CA ASP A 379 -15.44 -7.27 12.48
C ASP A 379 -16.28 -6.15 13.11
N ALA A 380 -16.29 -4.94 12.53
CA ALA A 380 -17.13 -3.84 12.99
C ALA A 380 -18.63 -4.05 12.69
N MET A 381 -18.96 -4.97 11.77
CA MET A 381 -20.29 -5.04 11.15
C MET A 381 -20.97 -6.42 11.22
N GLN A 382 -20.21 -7.51 11.39
CA GLN A 382 -20.81 -8.82 11.67
C GLN A 382 -21.44 -8.79 13.08
N SER A 383 -22.50 -9.54 13.33
CA SER A 383 -22.94 -9.85 14.70
C SER A 383 -22.99 -11.35 14.82
N VAL A 384 -22.20 -11.96 15.70
CA VAL A 384 -22.33 -13.39 16.00
C VAL A 384 -23.14 -13.50 17.28
N GLU A 385 -24.31 -14.12 17.20
CA GLU A 385 -25.28 -14.23 18.29
C GLU A 385 -24.86 -15.21 19.40
N ASP A 386 -23.70 -15.88 19.27
CA ASP A 386 -23.24 -16.86 20.26
C ASP A 386 -22.48 -16.24 21.45
N GLY A 387 -22.27 -14.91 21.46
CA GLY A 387 -21.53 -14.21 22.51
C GLY A 387 -20.02 -14.52 22.54
N ARG A 388 -19.54 -15.37 21.62
CA ARG A 388 -18.13 -15.79 21.50
C ARG A 388 -17.34 -14.80 20.64
N PHE A 389 -18.01 -14.10 19.75
CA PHE A 389 -17.50 -12.94 19.03
C PHE A 389 -18.40 -11.74 19.32
N THR A 390 -17.83 -10.66 19.86
CA THR A 390 -18.56 -9.43 20.23
C THR A 390 -18.16 -8.22 19.38
N PRO A 391 -18.45 -8.22 18.06
CA PRO A 391 -18.35 -7.03 17.22
C PRO A 391 -18.82 -5.76 17.92
N GLN A 392 -18.02 -4.70 17.80
CA GLN A 392 -18.24 -3.42 18.50
C GLN A 392 -18.07 -3.45 20.03
N ALA A 393 -17.29 -4.40 20.57
CA ALA A 393 -16.94 -4.41 21.99
C ALA A 393 -16.26 -3.12 22.48
N TYR A 394 -15.74 -2.26 21.60
CA TYR A 394 -15.31 -0.90 21.95
C TYR A 394 -16.41 -0.08 22.65
N ARG A 395 -17.70 -0.41 22.47
CA ARG A 395 -18.82 0.23 23.20
C ARG A 395 -18.85 -0.11 24.70
N GLN A 396 -18.03 -1.06 25.14
CA GLN A 396 -17.80 -1.34 26.57
C GLN A 396 -16.90 -0.28 27.21
N LEU A 397 -16.17 0.49 26.40
CA LEU A 397 -15.48 1.70 26.82
C LEU A 397 -16.49 2.83 27.02
N SER A 398 -16.07 3.88 27.72
CA SER A 398 -16.93 5.01 28.06
C SER A 398 -17.46 5.72 26.80
N ALA A 399 -18.74 6.13 26.84
CA ALA A 399 -19.34 6.90 25.75
C ALA A 399 -18.56 8.19 25.42
N PRO A 400 -18.08 8.99 26.40
CA PRO A 400 -17.26 10.17 26.11
C PRO A 400 -15.96 9.85 25.36
N LEU A 401 -15.31 8.73 25.67
CA LEU A 401 -14.10 8.31 24.95
C LEU A 401 -14.42 7.93 23.50
N ASN A 402 -15.50 7.19 23.29
CA ASN A 402 -15.93 6.80 21.94
C ASN A 402 -16.32 8.02 21.09
N GLU A 403 -17.06 8.98 21.66
CA GLU A 403 -17.40 10.25 20.97
C GLU A 403 -16.15 11.05 20.57
N GLN A 404 -15.12 11.09 21.42
CA GLN A 404 -13.87 11.77 21.11
C GLN A 404 -13.06 11.06 20.02
N ILE A 405 -13.07 9.72 20.00
CA ILE A 405 -12.47 8.95 18.90
C ILE A 405 -13.21 9.29 17.59
N GLU A 406 -14.53 9.29 17.61
CA GLU A 406 -15.33 9.67 16.44
C GLU A 406 -15.12 11.12 16.00
N GLN A 407 -14.85 12.04 16.92
CA GLN A 407 -14.57 13.44 16.59
C GLN A 407 -13.19 13.60 15.95
N LEU A 408 -12.15 12.99 16.53
CA LEU A 408 -10.76 13.18 16.09
C LEU A 408 -10.43 12.34 14.85
N TRP A 409 -10.94 11.12 14.73
CA TRP A 409 -10.71 10.25 13.55
C TRP A 409 -11.93 10.19 12.63
N GLY A 410 -12.88 11.11 12.77
CA GLY A 410 -14.13 11.14 12.00
C GLY A 410 -14.05 11.75 10.61
N THR A 411 -12.90 12.31 10.23
CA THR A 411 -12.70 12.95 8.94
C THR A 411 -11.43 12.46 8.28
N ALA A 412 -11.41 12.50 6.95
CA ALA A 412 -10.28 12.08 6.14
C ALA A 412 -10.17 12.92 4.86
N VAL A 413 -8.97 12.94 4.29
CA VAL A 413 -8.72 13.36 2.91
C VAL A 413 -8.52 12.15 2.02
N LEU A 414 -9.14 12.18 0.84
CA LEU A 414 -8.89 11.22 -0.23
C LEU A 414 -7.89 11.84 -1.23
N PRO A 415 -6.74 11.21 -1.54
CA PRO A 415 -5.73 11.78 -2.43
C PRO A 415 -6.22 12.18 -3.83
N ARG A 416 -7.36 11.62 -4.27
CA ARG A 416 -7.97 11.93 -5.57
C ARG A 416 -8.75 13.25 -5.55
N TRP A 417 -9.27 13.66 -4.40
CA TRP A 417 -10.06 14.88 -4.16
C TRP A 417 -9.49 15.65 -2.98
N PRO A 418 -8.23 16.14 -3.07
CA PRO A 418 -7.55 16.79 -1.95
C PRO A 418 -8.13 18.17 -1.58
N GLU A 419 -9.15 18.62 -2.30
CA GLU A 419 -9.91 19.85 -2.06
C GLU A 419 -11.00 19.68 -1.01
N VAL A 420 -11.38 18.43 -0.70
CA VAL A 420 -12.54 18.12 0.14
C VAL A 420 -12.08 17.30 1.35
N LEU A 421 -12.58 17.67 2.53
CA LEU A 421 -12.59 16.81 3.71
C LEU A 421 -13.91 16.06 3.75
N VAL A 422 -13.82 14.73 3.80
CA VAL A 422 -14.95 13.80 3.83
C VAL A 422 -15.04 13.12 5.18
N SER A 423 -16.16 12.48 5.46
CA SER A 423 -16.34 11.65 6.64
C SER A 423 -15.45 10.41 6.57
N GLU A 424 -14.86 10.00 7.69
CA GLU A 424 -14.23 8.69 7.84
C GLU A 424 -15.32 7.66 8.24
N PRO A 425 -15.58 6.65 7.39
CA PRO A 425 -16.54 5.60 7.68
C PRO A 425 -16.24 4.79 8.94
N PHE A 426 -14.97 4.61 9.32
CA PHE A 426 -14.60 3.77 10.46
C PHE A 426 -13.56 4.46 11.37
N PRO A 427 -13.99 5.46 12.18
CA PRO A 427 -13.07 6.21 13.03
C PRO A 427 -12.29 5.33 14.02
N HIS A 428 -12.91 4.29 14.56
CA HIS A 428 -12.25 3.33 15.46
C HIS A 428 -11.17 2.49 14.76
N ALA A 429 -11.32 2.23 13.46
CA ALA A 429 -10.29 1.55 12.66
C ALA A 429 -9.11 2.49 12.39
N ALA A 430 -9.39 3.75 12.03
CA ALA A 430 -8.36 4.77 11.87
C ALA A 430 -7.62 5.05 13.19
N PHE A 431 -8.33 5.05 14.33
CA PHE A 431 -7.73 5.12 15.66
C PHE A 431 -6.82 3.92 15.94
N ALA A 432 -7.28 2.70 15.66
CA ALA A 432 -6.50 1.49 15.87
C ALA A 432 -5.23 1.48 15.00
N GLU A 433 -5.32 1.94 13.75
CA GLU A 433 -4.18 2.13 12.85
C GLU A 433 -3.20 3.17 13.40
N ALA A 434 -3.69 4.30 13.90
CA ALA A 434 -2.86 5.32 14.54
C ALA A 434 -2.16 4.78 15.79
N PHE A 435 -2.87 4.01 16.63
CA PHE A 435 -2.30 3.41 17.82
C PHE A 435 -1.22 2.39 17.46
N GLY A 436 -1.48 1.50 16.48
CA GLY A 436 -0.50 0.57 15.94
C GLY A 436 -0.23 -0.69 16.79
N PRO A 437 0.96 -1.31 16.70
CA PRO A 437 1.24 -2.65 17.20
C PRO A 437 1.12 -2.82 18.72
N GLY A 438 1.27 -1.74 19.50
CA GLY A 438 1.10 -1.78 20.95
C GLY A 438 -0.31 -2.19 21.37
N ALA A 439 -1.35 -1.58 20.80
CA ALA A 439 -2.72 -1.96 21.14
C ALA A 439 -3.04 -3.39 20.66
N SER A 440 -2.72 -3.69 19.39
CA SER A 440 -3.06 -4.98 18.81
C SER A 440 -2.34 -6.14 19.49
N LEU A 441 -1.04 -6.05 19.79
CA LEU A 441 -0.30 -7.13 20.46
C LEU A 441 -0.91 -7.49 21.83
N TRP A 442 -1.08 -6.48 22.69
CA TRP A 442 -1.58 -6.71 24.05
C TRP A 442 -3.03 -7.18 24.06
N HIS A 443 -3.83 -6.70 23.11
CA HIS A 443 -5.19 -7.18 22.92
C HIS A 443 -5.21 -8.64 22.47
N GLU A 444 -4.40 -8.97 21.48
CA GLU A 444 -4.39 -10.29 20.85
C GLU A 444 -3.84 -11.39 21.77
N ILE A 445 -2.84 -11.08 22.60
CA ILE A 445 -2.35 -12.00 23.64
C ILE A 445 -3.45 -12.27 24.68
N ALA A 446 -4.15 -11.22 25.14
CA ALA A 446 -5.25 -11.37 26.09
C ALA A 446 -6.41 -12.19 25.50
N LEU A 447 -6.77 -11.93 24.23
CA LEU A 447 -7.77 -12.72 23.51
C LEU A 447 -7.35 -14.18 23.43
N THR A 448 -6.12 -14.49 23.02
CA THR A 448 -5.63 -15.88 22.93
C THR A 448 -5.71 -16.58 24.29
N CYS A 449 -5.37 -15.89 25.39
CA CYS A 449 -5.54 -16.46 26.74
C CYS A 449 -7.00 -16.81 27.04
N TRP A 450 -7.96 -15.97 26.64
CA TRP A 450 -9.38 -16.25 26.81
C TRP A 450 -9.85 -17.41 25.92
N PHE A 451 -9.46 -17.43 24.64
CA PHE A 451 -9.86 -18.50 23.70
C PHE A 451 -9.24 -19.87 24.05
N ILE A 452 -8.10 -19.92 24.76
CA ILE A 452 -7.56 -21.17 25.30
C ILE A 452 -8.47 -21.79 26.38
N CYS A 453 -9.20 -20.95 27.13
CA CYS A 453 -10.06 -21.39 28.22
C CYS A 453 -11.53 -21.55 27.80
N GLU A 454 -12.08 -20.61 27.02
CA GLU A 454 -13.51 -20.49 26.72
C GLU A 454 -13.86 -20.59 25.23
N GLY A 455 -12.87 -20.45 24.36
CA GLY A 455 -13.05 -20.37 22.92
C GLY A 455 -13.43 -21.71 22.27
N PRO A 456 -14.19 -21.72 21.15
CA PRO A 456 -14.37 -22.94 20.35
C PRO A 456 -13.05 -23.40 19.69
N TYR A 457 -12.12 -22.45 19.49
CA TYR A 457 -10.73 -22.71 19.14
C TYR A 457 -9.88 -21.48 19.52
N SER A 458 -8.60 -21.70 19.80
CA SER A 458 -7.62 -20.62 19.89
C SER A 458 -6.78 -20.55 18.61
N ARG A 459 -6.41 -19.34 18.20
CA ARG A 459 -5.57 -19.09 17.01
C ARG A 459 -4.18 -19.67 17.14
N THR A 460 -3.67 -19.79 18.37
CA THR A 460 -2.38 -20.38 18.72
C THR A 460 -2.40 -20.89 20.17
N SER A 461 -1.43 -21.72 20.55
CA SER A 461 -1.22 -22.13 21.95
C SER A 461 -0.34 -21.11 22.68
N VAL A 462 -0.25 -21.18 24.02
CA VAL A 462 0.70 -20.32 24.78
C VAL A 462 2.13 -20.48 24.27
N GLY A 463 2.57 -21.73 24.04
CA GLY A 463 3.89 -22.01 23.48
C GLY A 463 4.09 -21.50 22.05
N GLY A 464 3.00 -21.31 21.29
CA GLY A 464 3.03 -20.77 19.94
C GLY A 464 2.96 -19.24 19.87
N MET A 465 2.59 -18.54 20.94
CA MET A 465 2.43 -17.08 20.94
C MET A 465 3.68 -16.30 20.48
N PRO A 466 4.92 -16.62 20.92
CA PRO A 466 6.10 -15.85 20.49
C PRO A 466 6.31 -15.85 18.98
N ASN A 467 6.04 -16.99 18.33
CA ASN A 467 6.16 -17.12 16.88
C ASN A 467 4.95 -16.54 16.15
N TYR A 468 3.74 -16.67 16.73
CA TYR A 468 2.52 -16.18 16.12
C TYR A 468 2.45 -14.65 16.09
N TYR A 469 2.96 -13.99 17.14
CA TYR A 469 2.97 -12.52 17.31
C TYR A 469 4.32 -11.86 17.01
N GLU A 470 5.22 -12.57 16.33
CA GLU A 470 6.58 -12.10 16.06
C GLU A 470 6.59 -10.74 15.33
N GLU A 471 5.64 -10.49 14.43
CA GLU A 471 5.56 -9.24 13.65
C GLU A 471 5.33 -8.03 14.54
N GLN A 472 4.35 -8.11 15.44
CA GLN A 472 4.05 -7.03 16.36
C GLN A 472 5.15 -6.86 17.41
N ILE A 473 5.77 -7.96 17.87
CA ILE A 473 6.90 -7.92 18.81
C ILE A 473 8.09 -7.18 18.18
N LYS A 474 8.46 -7.56 16.95
CA LYS A 474 9.55 -6.92 16.21
C LYS A 474 9.26 -5.44 15.95
N ALA A 475 8.02 -5.10 15.58
CA ALA A 475 7.63 -3.71 15.37
C ALA A 475 7.77 -2.86 16.66
N LEU A 476 7.48 -3.44 17.83
CA LEU A 476 7.70 -2.77 19.11
C LEU A 476 9.19 -2.64 19.46
N GLU A 477 10.02 -3.63 19.14
CA GLU A 477 11.47 -3.56 19.29
C GLU A 477 12.10 -2.49 18.40
N GLU A 478 11.69 -2.41 17.14
CA GLU A 478 12.13 -1.38 16.18
C GLU A 478 11.74 0.05 16.64
N LEU A 479 10.65 0.17 17.40
CA LEU A 479 10.23 1.42 18.06
C LEU A 479 10.92 1.67 19.42
N GLY A 480 11.85 0.81 19.84
CA GLY A 480 12.56 0.93 21.12
C GLY A 480 11.67 0.65 22.35
N CYS A 481 10.55 -0.05 22.17
CA CYS A 481 9.53 -0.30 23.19
C CYS A 481 9.29 -1.82 23.37
N PRO A 482 10.33 -2.63 23.65
CA PRO A 482 10.25 -4.09 23.66
C PRO A 482 9.29 -4.61 24.73
N ILE A 483 8.74 -5.81 24.53
CA ILE A 483 8.03 -6.55 25.57
C ILE A 483 9.00 -7.39 26.40
N ASP A 484 8.60 -7.72 27.63
CA ASP A 484 9.33 -8.66 28.47
C ASP A 484 8.96 -10.10 28.11
N PHE A 485 9.93 -10.84 27.57
CA PHE A 485 9.73 -12.21 27.10
C PHE A 485 9.51 -13.22 28.24
N ASP A 486 9.86 -12.90 29.49
CA ASP A 486 9.63 -13.76 30.65
C ASP A 486 8.14 -14.03 30.87
N MET A 487 7.27 -13.12 30.39
CA MET A 487 5.83 -13.31 30.32
C MET A 487 5.43 -14.65 29.70
N PHE A 488 6.07 -15.07 28.60
CA PHE A 488 5.74 -16.34 27.95
C PHE A 488 6.18 -17.56 28.76
N GLY A 489 7.22 -17.41 29.61
CA GLY A 489 7.57 -18.41 30.62
C GLY A 489 6.45 -18.56 31.64
N GLU A 490 6.04 -17.46 32.25
CA GLU A 490 5.01 -17.47 33.30
C GLU A 490 3.62 -17.85 32.78
N LEU A 491 3.28 -17.51 31.53
CA LEU A 491 2.04 -17.97 30.90
C LEU A 491 2.02 -19.50 30.74
N ARG A 492 3.15 -20.12 30.39
CA ARG A 492 3.24 -21.60 30.31
C ARG A 492 3.08 -22.24 31.68
N ASP A 493 3.69 -21.66 32.71
CA ASP A 493 3.54 -22.14 34.10
C ASP A 493 2.10 -21.97 34.63
N ALA A 494 1.39 -20.94 34.17
CA ALA A 494 -0.01 -20.73 34.49
C ALA A 494 -0.93 -21.68 33.69
N GLU A 495 -0.65 -21.93 32.41
CA GLU A 495 -1.38 -22.88 31.56
C GLU A 495 -1.32 -24.31 32.11
N ALA A 496 -0.16 -24.73 32.65
CA ALA A 496 0.03 -26.04 33.26
C ALA A 496 -0.84 -26.28 34.51
N LYS A 497 -1.44 -25.22 35.08
CA LYS A 497 -2.30 -25.26 36.28
C LYS A 497 -3.79 -25.17 35.95
N LEU A 498 -4.16 -25.10 34.66
CA LEU A 498 -5.55 -25.10 34.23
C LEU A 498 -6.14 -26.51 34.40
N THR A 499 -7.44 -26.58 34.70
CA THR A 499 -8.16 -27.85 34.84
C THR A 499 -9.22 -27.98 33.75
N ASP A 500 -9.36 -29.17 33.16
CA ASP A 500 -10.38 -29.42 32.14
C ASP A 500 -11.78 -29.27 32.74
N ARG A 501 -12.66 -28.57 32.03
CA ARG A 501 -14.06 -28.40 32.39
C ARG A 501 -14.90 -29.45 31.65
N PRO A 502 -15.90 -30.07 32.32
CA PRO A 502 -16.87 -30.91 31.62
C PRO A 502 -17.60 -30.13 30.51
N PRO A 503 -18.06 -30.81 29.44
CA PRO A 503 -18.84 -30.19 28.37
C PRO A 503 -20.10 -29.51 28.91
N ASP A 504 -20.53 -28.42 28.27
CA ASP A 504 -21.74 -27.71 28.68
C ASP A 504 -22.97 -28.64 28.48
N PRO A 505 -23.99 -28.60 29.36
CA PRO A 505 -25.16 -29.49 29.27
C PRO A 505 -25.92 -29.42 27.94
N GLY A 506 -25.80 -28.31 27.21
CA GLY A 506 -26.42 -28.11 25.89
C GLY A 506 -25.66 -28.75 24.72
N ASP A 507 -24.42 -29.21 24.93
CA ASP A 507 -23.61 -29.90 23.92
C ASP A 507 -23.89 -31.42 23.90
N THR A 508 -24.62 -31.91 24.90
CA THR A 508 -25.05 -33.30 25.03
C THR A 508 -26.51 -33.44 24.60
N HIS A 509 -26.73 -34.11 23.47
CA HIS A 509 -28.06 -34.48 23.01
C HIS A 509 -28.40 -35.89 23.47
N GLU A 510 -29.39 -36.01 24.34
CA GLU A 510 -29.96 -37.30 24.73
C GLU A 510 -31.15 -37.64 23.81
N THR A 511 -31.13 -38.83 23.22
CA THR A 511 -32.26 -39.38 22.47
C THR A 511 -32.70 -40.67 23.14
N ASP A 512 -33.96 -40.70 23.59
CA ASP A 512 -34.60 -41.91 24.11
C ASP A 512 -35.03 -42.81 22.95
N LEU A 513 -34.57 -44.06 22.97
CA LEU A 513 -34.88 -45.06 21.94
C LEU A 513 -36.00 -46.03 22.38
N GLY A 514 -36.55 -45.88 23.60
CA GLY A 514 -37.53 -46.78 24.18
C GLY A 514 -36.92 -47.96 24.95
N ASP A 515 -37.76 -48.72 25.67
CA ASP A 515 -37.39 -49.86 26.53
C ASP A 515 -36.31 -49.56 27.61
N GLY A 516 -36.21 -48.30 28.03
CA GLY A 516 -35.25 -47.85 29.04
C GLY A 516 -33.84 -47.63 28.50
N LEU A 517 -33.67 -47.51 27.18
CA LEU A 517 -32.38 -47.29 26.52
C LEU A 517 -32.26 -45.86 25.99
N THR A 518 -31.31 -45.10 26.53
CA THR A 518 -31.03 -43.72 26.10
C THR A 518 -29.62 -43.65 25.50
N ILE A 519 -29.48 -42.95 24.36
CA ILE A 519 -28.17 -42.62 23.79
C ILE A 519 -27.91 -41.13 24.00
N SER A 520 -26.82 -40.81 24.69
CA SER A 520 -26.27 -39.46 24.83
C SER A 520 -25.15 -39.25 23.81
N VAL A 521 -25.30 -38.30 22.89
CA VAL A 521 -24.24 -37.87 21.98
C VAL A 521 -23.78 -36.48 22.39
N THR A 522 -22.51 -36.36 22.77
CA THR A 522 -21.90 -35.04 23.03
C THR A 522 -21.06 -34.64 21.82
N MET A 523 -21.38 -33.49 21.21
CA MET A 523 -20.62 -32.95 20.09
C MET A 523 -19.90 -31.67 20.50
N THR A 524 -18.60 -31.78 20.76
CA THR A 524 -17.74 -30.62 21.07
C THR A 524 -16.91 -30.27 19.84
N VAL A 525 -16.92 -28.99 19.44
CA VAL A 525 -16.04 -28.48 18.37
C VAL A 525 -14.82 -27.85 19.02
N GLY A 526 -13.64 -28.47 18.84
CA GLY A 526 -12.36 -27.98 19.37
C GLY A 526 -11.92 -28.66 20.68
N PRO A 527 -10.82 -28.18 21.29
CA PRO A 527 -10.38 -28.65 22.61
C PRO A 527 -11.44 -28.33 23.68
N GLY A 528 -11.51 -29.15 24.74
CA GLY A 528 -12.40 -28.89 25.87
C GLY A 528 -12.09 -27.57 26.58
N LYS A 529 -13.12 -26.93 27.14
CA LYS A 529 -12.98 -25.72 27.96
C LYS A 529 -12.12 -25.99 29.20
N LYS A 530 -11.47 -24.96 29.72
CA LYS A 530 -10.57 -25.06 30.88
C LYS A 530 -10.86 -24.02 31.95
N ASP A 531 -10.95 -24.42 33.21
CA ASP A 531 -11.05 -23.51 34.34
C ASP A 531 -9.70 -22.83 34.67
N GLY A 532 -9.76 -21.55 35.03
CA GLY A 532 -8.61 -20.78 35.53
C GLY A 532 -8.11 -19.69 34.59
N PHE A 533 -8.97 -19.15 33.72
CA PHE A 533 -8.63 -18.03 32.81
C PHE A 533 -7.96 -16.85 33.53
N GLU A 534 -8.43 -16.50 34.74
CA GLU A 534 -7.90 -15.40 35.53
C GLU A 534 -6.40 -15.58 35.84
N ARG A 535 -5.89 -16.81 35.88
CA ARG A 535 -4.45 -17.08 36.07
C ARG A 535 -3.64 -16.55 34.88
N LEU A 536 -4.10 -16.83 33.65
CA LEU A 536 -3.46 -16.33 32.43
C LEU A 536 -3.64 -14.81 32.32
N ARG A 537 -4.86 -14.31 32.53
CA ARG A 537 -5.19 -12.88 32.51
C ARG A 537 -4.29 -12.08 33.45
N ASN A 538 -4.13 -12.53 34.69
CA ASN A 538 -3.32 -11.81 35.70
C ASN A 538 -1.85 -11.69 35.29
N VAL A 539 -1.28 -12.71 34.63
CA VAL A 539 0.08 -12.63 34.06
C VAL A 539 0.13 -11.54 32.99
N VAL A 540 -0.77 -11.60 31.99
CA VAL A 540 -0.83 -10.60 30.90
C VAL A 540 -1.03 -9.19 31.45
N THR A 541 -1.96 -8.99 32.39
CA THR A 541 -2.22 -7.68 33.01
C THR A 541 -0.99 -7.09 33.68
N ARG A 542 -0.24 -7.90 34.46
CA ARG A 542 0.97 -7.41 35.14
C ARG A 542 2.03 -6.95 34.14
N TYR A 543 2.29 -7.74 33.10
CA TYR A 543 3.28 -7.41 32.07
C TYR A 543 2.84 -6.24 31.19
N ARG A 544 1.56 -6.17 30.81
CA ARG A 544 0.99 -5.05 30.06
C ARG A 544 1.11 -3.73 30.82
N ARG A 545 0.81 -3.73 32.13
CA ARG A 545 0.95 -2.53 32.99
C ARG A 545 2.41 -2.10 33.14
N ALA A 546 3.30 -3.06 33.37
CA ALA A 546 4.74 -2.78 33.45
C ALA A 546 5.30 -2.23 32.13
N TRP A 547 4.83 -2.75 30.98
CA TRP A 547 5.18 -2.21 29.67
C TRP A 547 4.66 -0.79 29.50
N ALA A 548 3.40 -0.53 29.86
CA ALA A 548 2.80 0.79 29.73
C ALA A 548 3.52 1.85 30.57
N GLU A 549 3.85 1.51 31.82
CA GLU A 549 4.59 2.37 32.74
C GLU A 549 5.96 2.76 32.19
N ARG A 550 6.65 1.82 31.51
CA ARG A 550 7.99 2.05 30.96
C ARG A 550 7.99 2.68 29.58
N HIS A 551 7.03 2.34 28.72
CA HIS A 551 7.14 2.54 27.28
C HIS A 551 5.98 3.28 26.62
N LEU A 552 4.80 3.42 27.26
CA LEU A 552 3.62 3.97 26.57
C LEU A 552 3.86 5.37 26.00
N GLU A 553 4.53 6.25 26.75
CA GLU A 553 4.78 7.62 26.28
C GLU A 553 5.80 7.69 25.14
N SER A 554 6.94 7.02 25.30
CA SER A 554 7.95 6.94 24.23
C SER A 554 7.39 6.25 22.99
N TYR A 555 6.53 5.25 23.18
CA TYR A 555 5.84 4.54 22.11
C TYR A 555 4.92 5.48 21.32
N LEU A 556 4.02 6.21 21.99
CA LEU A 556 3.12 7.14 21.32
C LEU A 556 3.92 8.23 20.58
N GLN A 557 4.99 8.75 21.20
CA GLN A 557 5.90 9.71 20.56
C GLN A 557 6.59 9.14 19.31
N ALA A 558 7.06 7.91 19.38
CA ALA A 558 7.68 7.24 18.26
C ALA A 558 6.67 7.01 17.12
N ARG A 559 5.42 6.63 17.44
CA ARG A 559 4.35 6.40 16.46
C ARG A 559 4.05 7.63 15.61
N TRP A 560 3.61 8.73 16.21
CA TRP A 560 3.35 9.93 15.42
C TRP A 560 4.63 10.52 14.83
N GLY A 561 5.77 10.41 15.53
CA GLY A 561 7.05 10.91 15.04
C GLY A 561 7.50 10.24 13.75
N GLN A 562 7.35 8.91 13.65
CA GLN A 562 7.68 8.14 12.45
C GLN A 562 6.77 8.52 11.26
N ASP A 563 5.46 8.54 11.48
CA ASP A 563 4.48 8.81 10.41
C ASP A 563 4.65 10.22 9.83
N LEU A 564 4.86 11.22 10.70
CA LEU A 564 5.01 12.62 10.29
C LEU A 564 6.37 12.92 9.67
N ARG A 565 7.47 12.38 10.23
CA ARG A 565 8.80 12.51 9.60
C ARG A 565 8.83 11.82 8.24
N GLY A 566 8.27 10.62 8.13
CA GLY A 566 8.17 9.92 6.84
C GLY A 566 7.41 10.73 5.79
N THR A 567 6.38 11.48 6.19
CA THR A 567 5.66 12.40 5.30
C THR A 567 6.53 13.60 4.88
N GLY A 568 7.20 14.25 5.83
CA GLY A 568 8.12 15.36 5.54
C GLY A 568 9.30 14.95 4.66
N ASP A 569 9.92 13.81 4.96
CA ASP A 569 11.07 13.30 4.20
C ASP A 569 10.65 12.98 2.77
N SER A 570 9.44 12.45 2.58
CA SER A 570 8.85 12.24 1.25
C SER A 570 8.59 13.55 0.51
N TYR A 571 8.19 14.62 1.21
CA TYR A 571 8.04 15.96 0.62
C TYR A 571 9.39 16.53 0.19
N HIS A 572 10.40 16.54 1.07
CA HIS A 572 11.71 17.10 0.75
C HIS A 572 12.42 16.29 -0.34
N ARG A 573 12.29 14.95 -0.36
CA ARG A 573 12.73 14.09 -1.48
C ARG A 573 12.06 14.49 -2.79
N HIS A 574 10.75 14.75 -2.77
CA HIS A 574 10.02 15.22 -3.96
C HIS A 574 10.56 16.57 -4.47
N VAL A 575 10.82 17.52 -3.57
CA VAL A 575 11.34 18.85 -3.93
C VAL A 575 12.76 18.73 -4.50
N ALA A 576 13.62 17.93 -3.87
CA ALA A 576 14.98 17.68 -4.32
C ALA A 576 15.00 17.01 -5.71
N ASP A 577 14.10 16.08 -5.97
CA ASP A 577 13.96 15.45 -7.29
C ASP A 577 13.35 16.40 -8.33
N LYS A 578 12.17 16.95 -8.09
CA LYS A 578 11.44 17.71 -9.12
C LYS A 578 11.85 19.18 -9.22
N GLY A 579 12.69 19.67 -8.30
CA GLY A 579 13.15 21.06 -8.22
C GLY A 579 12.06 22.07 -7.84
N ARG A 580 10.88 21.59 -7.43
CA ARG A 580 9.71 22.40 -7.08
C ARG A 580 8.81 21.67 -6.08
N PRO A 581 8.00 22.40 -5.29
CA PRO A 581 6.97 21.82 -4.45
C PRO A 581 6.00 20.91 -5.22
N PRO A 582 5.54 19.80 -4.61
CA PRO A 582 4.47 18.99 -5.19
C PRO A 582 3.19 19.82 -5.37
N THR A 583 2.44 19.56 -6.44
CA THR A 583 1.08 20.08 -6.57
C THR A 583 0.19 19.55 -5.44
N ARG A 584 -0.94 20.20 -5.13
CA ARG A 584 -1.89 19.75 -4.09
C ARG A 584 -2.23 18.26 -4.19
N LYS A 585 -2.49 17.76 -5.41
CA LYS A 585 -2.79 16.34 -5.68
C LYS A 585 -1.60 15.41 -5.52
N GLN A 586 -0.38 15.88 -5.78
CA GLN A 586 0.83 15.11 -5.49
C GLN A 586 1.09 15.07 -3.99
N PHE A 587 0.98 16.21 -3.30
CA PHE A 587 1.17 16.30 -1.86
C PHE A 587 0.17 15.42 -1.11
N ALA A 588 -1.11 15.46 -1.46
CA ALA A 588 -2.11 14.59 -0.82
C ALA A 588 -1.82 13.09 -0.97
N LYS A 589 -1.17 12.65 -2.07
CA LYS A 589 -0.73 11.25 -2.21
C LYS A 589 0.42 10.89 -1.27
N LEU A 590 1.30 11.85 -0.97
CA LEU A 590 2.40 11.66 -0.03
C LEU A 590 1.91 11.72 1.42
N ALA A 591 0.94 12.62 1.68
CA ALA A 591 0.58 13.04 3.02
C ALA A 591 -0.68 12.40 3.61
N ALA A 592 -1.56 11.80 2.80
CA ALA A 592 -2.87 11.35 3.29
C ALA A 592 -2.81 10.40 4.48
N HIS A 593 -1.81 9.52 4.56
CA HIS A 593 -1.67 8.62 5.71
C HIS A 593 -1.41 9.41 7.00
N GLY A 594 -0.35 10.22 7.06
CA GLY A 594 -0.06 11.06 8.22
C GLY A 594 -1.17 12.08 8.52
N ALA A 595 -1.76 12.69 7.49
CA ALA A 595 -2.85 13.65 7.63
C ALA A 595 -4.10 13.00 8.25
N ASN A 596 -4.52 11.84 7.76
CA ASN A 596 -5.74 11.17 8.24
C ASN A 596 -5.57 10.69 9.70
N LEU A 597 -4.43 10.08 10.03
CA LEU A 597 -4.20 9.54 11.36
C LEU A 597 -4.03 10.63 12.43
N TRP A 598 -3.36 11.74 12.10
CA TRP A 598 -2.90 12.70 13.10
C TRP A 598 -3.52 14.10 12.99
N PHE A 599 -4.16 14.43 11.86
CA PHE A 599 -4.75 15.74 11.58
C PHE A 599 -6.19 15.65 11.02
N GLY A 600 -6.82 14.48 11.02
CA GLY A 600 -8.20 14.30 10.54
C GLY A 600 -8.35 14.59 9.04
N GLY A 601 -7.26 14.44 8.29
CA GLY A 601 -7.16 14.71 6.86
C GLY A 601 -6.79 16.15 6.50
N ASP A 602 -6.62 17.05 7.47
CA ASP A 602 -6.27 18.44 7.21
C ASP A 602 -4.82 18.58 6.71
N LEU A 603 -4.69 18.83 5.41
CA LEU A 603 -3.40 18.99 4.75
C LEU A 603 -2.71 20.32 5.10
N ALA A 604 -3.46 21.37 5.45
CA ALA A 604 -2.91 22.67 5.83
C ALA A 604 -2.33 22.64 7.24
N ALA A 605 -3.02 21.99 8.18
CA ALA A 605 -2.54 21.76 9.53
C ALA A 605 -1.26 20.88 9.52
N LEU A 606 -1.26 19.81 8.74
CA LEU A 606 -0.06 18.97 8.58
C LEU A 606 1.12 19.75 7.95
N SER A 607 0.85 20.56 6.92
CA SER A 607 1.91 21.38 6.28
C SER A 607 2.54 22.36 7.28
N SER A 608 1.71 22.94 8.14
CA SER A 608 2.12 23.81 9.24
C SER A 608 3.02 23.06 10.22
N ALA A 609 2.65 21.82 10.59
CA ALA A 609 3.46 20.97 11.46
C ALA A 609 4.82 20.61 10.85
N LEU A 610 4.90 20.48 9.52
CA LEU A 610 6.12 20.15 8.79
C LEU A 610 6.93 21.39 8.36
N ARG A 611 6.45 22.61 8.64
CA ARG A 611 7.03 23.89 8.16
C ARG A 611 7.20 23.95 6.64
N ILE A 612 6.25 23.38 5.90
CA ILE A 612 6.23 23.41 4.44
C ILE A 612 5.07 24.30 3.95
N PRO A 613 5.11 24.80 2.69
CA PRO A 613 4.03 25.58 2.12
C PRO A 613 2.67 24.86 2.23
N ALA A 614 1.70 25.52 2.87
CA ALA A 614 0.36 24.98 3.03
C ALA A 614 -0.44 25.05 1.72
N PRO A 615 -1.21 24.01 1.37
CA PRO A 615 -2.19 24.09 0.30
C PRO A 615 -3.36 24.99 0.71
N ASP A 616 -4.18 25.37 -0.27
CA ASP A 616 -5.45 26.07 0.02
C ASP A 616 -6.33 25.24 0.98
N PRO A 617 -7.12 25.88 1.84
CA PRO A 617 -8.03 25.20 2.75
C PRO A 617 -8.92 24.18 2.04
N GLN A 618 -9.28 23.12 2.76
CA GLN A 618 -10.21 22.11 2.26
C GLN A 618 -11.65 22.47 2.64
N GLU A 619 -12.58 22.23 1.71
CA GLU A 619 -14.00 22.33 1.99
C GLU A 619 -14.46 21.06 2.73
N ARG A 620 -15.11 21.20 3.89
CA ARG A 620 -15.69 20.05 4.58
C ARG A 620 -17.07 19.73 4.00
N ARG A 621 -17.25 18.50 3.53
CA ARG A 621 -18.55 17.98 3.09
C ARG A 621 -18.94 16.77 3.94
N ARG A 622 -20.13 16.83 4.52
CA ARG A 622 -20.68 15.78 5.38
C ARG A 622 -22.07 15.40 4.92
N LEU A 623 -22.19 14.17 4.43
CA LEU A 623 -23.42 13.47 4.11
C LEU A 623 -23.60 12.27 5.04
N LEU A 624 -22.51 11.59 5.45
CA LEU A 624 -22.58 10.41 6.30
C LEU A 624 -23.17 10.76 7.68
N PRO A 625 -24.25 10.08 8.11
CA PRO A 625 -24.81 10.26 9.44
C PRO A 625 -23.82 9.92 10.55
N HIS A 626 -24.01 10.50 11.74
CA HIS A 626 -23.17 10.20 12.89
C HIS A 626 -23.31 8.75 13.35
N ASP A 627 -24.55 8.26 13.50
CA ASP A 627 -24.83 6.86 13.80
C ASP A 627 -24.76 6.00 12.54
N ARG A 628 -23.55 5.52 12.25
CA ARG A 628 -23.24 4.72 11.06
C ARG A 628 -23.87 3.33 11.14
N ALA A 629 -24.05 2.78 12.35
CA ALA A 629 -24.66 1.47 12.55
C ALA A 629 -26.16 1.53 12.25
N ALA A 630 -26.86 2.55 12.76
CA ALA A 630 -28.25 2.80 12.41
C ALA A 630 -28.42 3.08 10.91
N PHE A 631 -27.52 3.87 10.31
CA PHE A 631 -27.52 4.13 8.87
C PHE A 631 -27.42 2.83 8.04
N VAL A 632 -26.46 1.96 8.34
CA VAL A 632 -26.33 0.67 7.63
C VAL A 632 -27.56 -0.21 7.84
N GLU A 633 -28.10 -0.25 9.06
CA GLU A 633 -29.30 -1.02 9.38
C GLU A 633 -30.48 -0.54 8.52
N GLU A 634 -30.70 0.76 8.40
CA GLU A 634 -31.76 1.33 7.56
C GLU A 634 -31.52 1.12 6.06
N VAL A 635 -30.28 1.21 5.57
CA VAL A 635 -29.97 0.88 4.16
C VAL A 635 -30.29 -0.59 3.86
N ARG A 636 -29.89 -1.52 4.74
CA ARG A 636 -30.19 -2.94 4.58
C ARG A 636 -31.70 -3.22 4.57
N LYS A 637 -32.47 -2.57 5.45
CA LYS A 637 -33.95 -2.66 5.43
C LYS A 637 -34.52 -2.15 4.12
N THR A 638 -34.03 -1.00 3.63
CA THR A 638 -34.46 -0.39 2.37
C THR A 638 -34.16 -1.28 1.16
N LEU A 639 -33.06 -2.02 1.19
CA LEU A 639 -32.68 -3.00 0.16
C LEU A 639 -33.45 -4.33 0.25
N GLY A 640 -34.22 -4.55 1.33
CA GLY A 640 -34.91 -5.82 1.59
C GLY A 640 -34.00 -6.94 2.13
N GLY A 641 -32.82 -6.61 2.68
CA GLY A 641 -31.93 -7.57 3.33
C GLY A 641 -32.38 -7.92 4.77
N GLN A 642 -31.93 -9.07 5.29
CA GLN A 642 -32.23 -9.55 6.65
C GLN A 642 -30.94 -9.94 7.39
N ARG A 643 -30.95 -9.95 8.74
CA ARG A 643 -29.81 -10.45 9.53
C ARG A 643 -29.74 -11.98 9.45
N TRP A 644 -28.52 -12.51 9.40
CA TRP A 644 -28.21 -13.93 9.25
C TRP A 644 -29.01 -14.85 10.19
N ALA A 645 -29.12 -14.46 11.45
CA ALA A 645 -29.83 -15.20 12.48
C ALA A 645 -31.32 -15.44 12.21
N GLN A 646 -31.98 -14.54 11.48
CA GLN A 646 -33.42 -14.62 11.21
C GLN A 646 -33.75 -15.53 10.02
N SER A 647 -32.72 -16.06 9.33
CA SER A 647 -32.84 -16.82 8.07
C SER A 647 -32.67 -18.33 8.23
N ALA A 648 -32.97 -18.87 9.41
CA ALA A 648 -32.71 -20.27 9.75
C ALA A 648 -33.52 -21.27 8.88
N ASN A 649 -32.76 -22.17 8.23
CA ASN A 649 -33.07 -23.52 7.72
C ASN A 649 -34.09 -23.75 6.59
N ASP A 650 -35.02 -22.85 6.28
CA ASP A 650 -36.06 -23.10 5.25
C ASP A 650 -35.86 -22.38 3.90
N LEU A 651 -34.78 -21.60 3.73
CA LEU A 651 -34.51 -20.87 2.48
C LEU A 651 -33.68 -21.67 1.48
N ASP A 652 -34.04 -21.59 0.19
CA ASP A 652 -33.18 -22.05 -0.91
C ASP A 652 -31.83 -21.32 -0.88
N ARG A 653 -30.77 -22.04 -1.28
CA ARG A 653 -29.40 -21.56 -1.36
C ARG A 653 -29.27 -20.26 -2.14
N LYS A 654 -30.02 -20.08 -3.23
CA LYS A 654 -29.97 -18.86 -4.04
C LYS A 654 -30.55 -17.65 -3.31
N GLU A 655 -31.68 -17.82 -2.62
CA GLU A 655 -32.28 -16.73 -1.85
C GLU A 655 -31.40 -16.35 -0.65
N ARG A 656 -30.78 -17.36 -0.01
CA ARG A 656 -29.79 -17.12 1.04
C ARG A 656 -28.58 -16.33 0.51
N GLU A 657 -28.06 -16.69 -0.66
CA GLU A 657 -26.96 -15.97 -1.29
C GLU A 657 -27.34 -14.53 -1.64
N ARG A 658 -28.54 -14.32 -2.19
CA ARG A 658 -29.08 -12.99 -2.48
C ARG A 658 -29.16 -12.11 -1.22
N LEU A 659 -29.76 -12.61 -0.13
CA LEU A 659 -29.90 -11.86 1.13
C LEU A 659 -28.54 -11.51 1.76
N MET A 660 -27.56 -12.44 1.73
CA MET A 660 -26.20 -12.16 2.17
C MET A 660 -25.58 -11.00 1.38
N ARG A 661 -25.77 -10.99 0.05
CA ARG A 661 -25.20 -9.95 -0.82
C ARG A 661 -25.86 -8.59 -0.64
N LEU A 662 -27.14 -8.54 -0.27
CA LEU A 662 -27.82 -7.30 0.14
C LEU A 662 -27.27 -6.77 1.47
N SER A 663 -26.95 -7.64 2.43
CA SER A 663 -26.25 -7.25 3.67
C SER A 663 -24.85 -6.70 3.37
N ASP A 664 -24.06 -7.42 2.56
CA ASP A 664 -22.72 -6.98 2.13
C ASP A 664 -22.75 -5.57 1.48
N LEU A 665 -23.79 -5.30 0.67
CA LEU A 665 -23.98 -3.99 0.03
C LEU A 665 -24.31 -2.92 1.07
N ALA A 666 -25.23 -3.19 2.00
CA ALA A 666 -25.55 -2.23 3.05
C ALA A 666 -24.34 -1.90 3.93
N GLU A 667 -23.55 -2.88 4.33
CA GLU A 667 -22.33 -2.70 5.13
C GLU A 667 -21.28 -1.84 4.43
N ARG A 668 -21.27 -1.84 3.10
CA ARG A 668 -20.37 -1.01 2.28
C ARG A 668 -20.91 0.39 1.98
N SER A 669 -22.17 0.68 2.34
CA SER A 669 -22.78 1.98 2.06
C SER A 669 -22.02 3.18 2.66
N PRO A 670 -21.40 3.13 3.86
CA PRO A 670 -20.64 4.26 4.38
C PRO A 670 -19.48 4.68 3.46
N GLY A 671 -18.77 3.71 2.85
CA GLY A 671 -17.70 3.99 1.89
C GLY A 671 -18.22 4.61 0.59
N VAL A 672 -19.43 4.23 0.15
CA VAL A 672 -20.10 4.83 -1.00
C VAL A 672 -20.51 6.28 -0.71
N VAL A 673 -21.01 6.55 0.49
CA VAL A 673 -21.33 7.93 0.92
C VAL A 673 -20.07 8.79 1.02
N GLN A 674 -18.96 8.26 1.53
CA GLN A 674 -17.67 8.97 1.53
C GLN A 674 -17.24 9.37 0.10
N MET A 675 -17.41 8.46 -0.88
CA MET A 675 -17.13 8.78 -2.29
C MET A 675 -18.10 9.83 -2.83
N TRP A 676 -19.37 9.78 -2.44
CA TRP A 676 -20.37 10.79 -2.80
C TRP A 676 -19.99 12.17 -2.25
N GLU A 677 -19.57 12.28 -0.97
CA GLU A 677 -19.06 13.52 -0.40
C GLU A 677 -17.88 14.08 -1.20
N ALA A 678 -16.93 13.22 -1.58
CA ALA A 678 -15.74 13.62 -2.34
C ALA A 678 -16.07 14.11 -3.75
N MET A 679 -17.00 13.43 -4.45
CA MET A 679 -17.41 13.78 -5.82
C MET A 679 -18.39 14.96 -5.87
N GLY A 680 -19.18 15.17 -4.81
CA GLY A 680 -20.32 16.10 -4.80
C GLY A 680 -21.59 15.54 -5.45
N GLU A 681 -21.54 14.32 -6.01
CA GLU A 681 -22.63 13.63 -6.69
C GLU A 681 -22.56 12.11 -6.46
N PRO A 682 -23.65 11.35 -6.64
CA PRO A 682 -23.64 9.91 -6.42
C PRO A 682 -22.59 9.21 -7.30
N PRO A 683 -21.76 8.31 -6.75
CA PRO A 683 -20.69 7.68 -7.51
C PRO A 683 -21.23 6.69 -8.57
N PRO A 684 -20.62 6.64 -9.77
CA PRO A 684 -21.01 5.68 -10.81
C PRO A 684 -20.51 4.26 -10.51
N LEU A 685 -21.07 3.25 -11.17
CA LEU A 685 -20.58 1.86 -11.08
C LEU A 685 -19.14 1.75 -11.63
N LYS A 686 -18.81 2.54 -12.66
CA LYS A 686 -17.46 2.60 -13.23
C LYS A 686 -16.45 3.08 -12.17
N GLY A 687 -15.56 2.19 -11.76
CA GLY A 687 -14.58 2.42 -10.68
C GLY A 687 -14.89 1.67 -9.38
N ASN A 688 -16.07 1.05 -9.27
CA ASN A 688 -16.52 0.25 -8.12
C ASN A 688 -16.54 -1.25 -8.43
N GLY A 689 -15.42 -1.80 -8.94
CA GLY A 689 -15.33 -3.19 -9.38
C GLY A 689 -15.65 -4.24 -8.30
N TRP A 690 -15.51 -3.88 -7.02
CA TRP A 690 -15.89 -4.73 -5.88
C TRP A 690 -17.40 -5.06 -5.83
N ALA A 691 -18.24 -4.19 -6.41
CA ALA A 691 -19.69 -4.32 -6.36
C ALA A 691 -20.22 -5.33 -7.39
N ARG A 692 -19.49 -5.58 -8.49
CA ARG A 692 -19.96 -6.35 -9.65
C ARG A 692 -20.58 -7.70 -9.27
N TYR A 693 -19.82 -8.56 -8.60
CA TYR A 693 -20.30 -9.88 -8.18
C TYR A 693 -21.46 -9.81 -7.16
N ARG A 694 -21.47 -8.78 -6.30
CA ARG A 694 -22.54 -8.59 -5.30
C ARG A 694 -23.84 -8.15 -5.95
N LEU A 695 -23.77 -7.22 -6.88
CA LEU A 695 -24.92 -6.75 -7.66
C LEU A 695 -25.47 -7.89 -8.52
N GLU A 696 -24.61 -8.68 -9.15
CA GLU A 696 -25.03 -9.82 -9.96
C GLU A 696 -25.83 -10.86 -9.14
N ALA A 697 -25.34 -11.20 -7.96
CA ALA A 697 -26.01 -12.14 -7.07
C ALA A 697 -27.25 -11.54 -6.37
N ALA A 698 -27.29 -10.22 -6.13
CA ALA A 698 -28.41 -9.56 -5.47
C ALA A 698 -29.57 -9.20 -6.42
N PHE A 699 -29.25 -8.71 -7.62
CA PHE A 699 -30.18 -8.09 -8.57
C PHE A 699 -30.19 -8.73 -9.98
N GLY A 700 -29.31 -9.69 -10.25
CA GLY A 700 -29.20 -10.34 -11.57
C GLY A 700 -28.19 -9.66 -12.50
N SER A 701 -28.21 -10.00 -13.79
CA SER A 701 -27.17 -9.63 -14.75
C SER A 701 -27.13 -8.15 -15.16
N ASP A 702 -28.18 -7.37 -14.87
CA ASP A 702 -28.20 -5.93 -15.13
C ASP A 702 -27.54 -5.16 -13.98
N LEU A 703 -26.22 -5.02 -14.09
CA LEU A 703 -25.39 -4.39 -13.06
C LEU A 703 -25.66 -2.89 -12.89
N GLU A 704 -26.00 -2.18 -13.97
CA GLU A 704 -26.25 -0.73 -13.90
C GLU A 704 -27.60 -0.45 -13.23
N ALA A 705 -28.63 -1.24 -13.54
CA ALA A 705 -29.92 -1.16 -12.84
C ALA A 705 -29.79 -1.56 -11.35
N GLY A 706 -29.02 -2.61 -11.05
CA GLY A 706 -28.71 -2.99 -9.68
C GLY A 706 -27.96 -1.90 -8.91
N TRP A 707 -26.97 -1.26 -9.54
CA TRP A 707 -26.24 -0.14 -8.93
C TRP A 707 -27.15 1.07 -8.69
N ALA A 708 -28.00 1.44 -9.66
CA ALA A 708 -28.95 2.54 -9.51
C ALA A 708 -29.92 2.29 -8.36
N THR A 709 -30.42 1.06 -8.20
CA THR A 709 -31.28 0.65 -7.08
C THR A 709 -30.55 0.81 -5.74
N TYR A 710 -29.29 0.39 -5.67
CA TYR A 710 -28.47 0.53 -4.48
C TYR A 710 -28.19 1.99 -4.10
N ILE A 711 -27.82 2.83 -5.08
CA ILE A 711 -27.62 4.27 -4.87
C ILE A 711 -28.92 4.96 -4.44
N GLN A 712 -30.06 4.58 -5.02
CA GLN A 712 -31.37 5.11 -4.62
C GLN A 712 -31.73 4.75 -3.17
N ALA A 713 -31.45 3.51 -2.75
CA ALA A 713 -31.66 3.09 -1.37
C ALA A 713 -30.83 3.94 -0.39
N ILE A 714 -29.55 4.16 -0.71
CA ILE A 714 -28.67 5.05 0.07
C ILE A 714 -29.24 6.46 0.13
N GLY A 715 -29.59 7.05 -1.02
CA GLY A 715 -30.14 8.40 -1.11
C GLY A 715 -31.42 8.57 -0.27
N THR A 716 -32.32 7.59 -0.31
CA THR A 716 -33.56 7.58 0.47
C THR A 716 -33.29 7.66 1.97
N VAL A 717 -32.33 6.87 2.47
CA VAL A 717 -31.95 6.89 3.90
C VAL A 717 -31.27 8.20 4.28
N LEU A 718 -30.41 8.74 3.40
CA LEU A 718 -29.75 10.04 3.64
C LEU A 718 -30.75 11.19 3.72
N ASP A 719 -31.74 11.24 2.83
CA ASP A 719 -32.78 12.27 2.83
C ASP A 719 -33.68 12.16 4.07
N GLY A 720 -34.02 10.94 4.50
CA GLY A 720 -34.76 10.68 5.73
C GLY A 720 -34.00 11.01 7.02
N SER A 721 -32.67 11.09 6.96
CA SER A 721 -31.79 11.40 8.10
C SER A 721 -31.48 12.90 8.24
N ARG A 722 -31.92 13.76 7.31
CA ARG A 722 -31.76 15.22 7.44
C ARG A 722 -32.73 15.75 8.50
N PRO A 723 -32.27 16.50 9.52
CA PRO A 723 -33.19 17.15 10.44
C PRO A 723 -34.08 18.12 9.66
N THR A 724 -35.39 17.99 9.84
CA THR A 724 -36.36 18.97 9.35
C THR A 724 -36.06 20.33 9.96
N SER A 725 -35.85 21.31 9.09
CA SER A 725 -35.48 22.70 9.39
C SER A 725 -36.29 23.30 10.56
N SER A 726 -35.58 23.84 11.56
CA SER A 726 -36.09 24.95 12.38
C SER A 726 -36.01 26.27 11.58
N PRO A 727 -36.92 27.22 11.82
CA PRO A 727 -37.23 28.29 10.86
C PRO A 727 -36.12 29.36 10.77
N SER A 728 -36.05 29.95 9.59
CA SER A 728 -35.21 31.06 9.17
C SER A 728 -35.09 32.19 10.21
N VAL A 729 -33.85 32.57 10.54
CA VAL A 729 -33.55 33.90 11.06
C VAL A 729 -33.21 34.79 9.85
N ASP A 730 -33.88 35.94 9.78
CA ASP A 730 -33.81 36.94 8.72
C ASP A 730 -32.39 37.38 8.35
N PRO A 731 -32.10 37.63 7.06
CA PRO A 731 -30.84 38.17 6.59
C PRO A 731 -30.90 39.71 6.59
N GLU A 732 -30.65 40.35 7.72
CA GLU A 732 -30.34 41.77 7.73
C GLU A 732 -29.21 42.03 8.74
N HIS A 733 -28.09 42.56 8.23
CA HIS A 733 -26.82 42.89 8.92
C HIS A 733 -25.71 41.83 8.91
N ALA A 734 -25.11 41.64 7.73
CA ALA A 734 -23.65 41.46 7.63
C ALA A 734 -23.18 41.85 6.22
N GLN A 735 -22.93 43.14 5.99
CA GLN A 735 -22.10 43.58 4.87
C GLN A 735 -20.62 43.49 5.28
N PRO A 736 -19.77 42.75 4.55
CA PRO A 736 -18.33 42.95 4.62
C PRO A 736 -17.90 44.15 3.75
N PRO A 737 -16.85 44.90 4.12
CA PRO A 737 -16.36 46.01 3.32
C PRO A 737 -15.68 45.51 2.04
N ASN A 738 -16.00 46.23 0.98
CA ASN A 738 -15.59 46.08 -0.41
C ASN A 738 -14.09 46.41 -0.58
N ILE A 739 -13.26 45.48 -1.08
CA ILE A 739 -11.97 45.80 -1.69
C ILE A 739 -11.94 45.19 -3.09
N ALA A 740 -11.68 46.09 -4.04
CA ALA A 740 -11.89 45.95 -5.46
C ALA A 740 -11.00 44.93 -6.15
N ALA A 741 -11.59 44.32 -7.18
CA ALA A 741 -10.97 43.53 -8.22
C ALA A 741 -9.90 44.34 -8.99
N ASN A 742 -8.81 43.67 -9.35
CA ASN A 742 -8.10 43.95 -10.60
C ASN A 742 -7.79 42.60 -11.26
N GLY A 743 -8.32 42.44 -12.46
CA GLY A 743 -8.34 41.17 -13.18
C GLY A 743 -7.03 40.84 -13.86
N ILE A 744 -6.88 39.55 -14.18
CA ILE A 744 -6.12 39.04 -15.32
C ILE A 744 -6.88 37.79 -15.82
N THR A 745 -7.03 37.74 -17.13
CA THR A 745 -7.77 36.79 -17.96
C THR A 745 -7.21 35.37 -17.93
N ASN A 746 -8.10 34.38 -17.80
CA ASN A 746 -7.84 32.94 -18.01
C ASN A 746 -7.42 32.63 -19.46
N PRO A 747 -6.41 31.77 -19.68
CA PRO A 747 -6.31 30.96 -20.89
C PRO A 747 -6.89 29.57 -20.64
N THR A 748 -7.70 29.12 -21.60
CA THR A 748 -8.30 27.80 -21.76
C THR A 748 -7.24 26.69 -21.69
N ILE A 749 -7.44 25.72 -20.80
CA ILE A 749 -6.62 24.50 -20.69
C ILE A 749 -7.43 23.33 -21.25
N GLU A 750 -6.96 22.79 -22.37
CA GLU A 750 -7.41 21.50 -22.90
C GLU A 750 -7.00 20.36 -21.95
N THR A 751 -7.98 19.56 -21.54
CA THR A 751 -7.84 18.41 -20.65
C THR A 751 -7.35 17.19 -21.43
N ASP A 752 -6.12 16.74 -21.14
CA ASP A 752 -5.56 15.50 -21.68
C ASP A 752 -5.83 14.34 -20.70
N GLU A 753 -6.98 13.68 -20.87
CA GLU A 753 -7.38 12.46 -20.16
C GLU A 753 -6.65 11.24 -20.73
N LYS A 754 -5.55 10.75 -20.11
CA LYS A 754 -5.11 9.34 -20.33
C LYS A 754 -4.09 8.70 -19.38
N SER A 755 -3.79 9.25 -18.20
CA SER A 755 -2.79 8.62 -17.31
C SER A 755 -3.15 8.64 -15.82
N ALA A 756 -4.19 7.91 -15.40
CA ALA A 756 -4.51 7.78 -13.97
C ALA A 756 -5.28 6.50 -13.57
N GLN A 757 -5.26 5.44 -14.39
CA GLN A 757 -6.20 4.33 -14.20
C GLN A 757 -5.81 3.22 -13.21
N GLU A 758 -4.59 3.16 -12.68
CA GLU A 758 -4.16 1.93 -11.96
C GLU A 758 -3.64 2.10 -10.53
N GLY A 759 -3.50 3.32 -9.99
CA GLY A 759 -2.88 3.54 -8.68
C GLY A 759 -3.81 3.61 -7.46
N GLY A 760 -5.04 4.09 -7.63
CA GLY A 760 -5.89 4.48 -6.48
C GLY A 760 -6.76 3.34 -5.92
N VAL A 761 -7.32 2.50 -6.80
CA VAL A 761 -8.28 1.46 -6.40
C VAL A 761 -7.56 0.24 -5.80
N ARG A 762 -6.33 -0.04 -6.25
CA ARG A 762 -5.53 -1.17 -5.76
C ARG A 762 -5.00 -0.97 -4.34
N GLY A 763 -4.73 0.27 -3.93
CA GLY A 763 -4.33 0.61 -2.55
C GLY A 763 -5.48 0.51 -1.53
N PHE A 764 -6.72 0.65 -1.96
CA PHE A 764 -7.91 0.38 -1.14
C PHE A 764 -8.23 -1.13 -1.08
N LEU A 765 -8.07 -1.85 -2.20
CA LEU A 765 -8.33 -3.30 -2.23
C LEU A 765 -7.23 -4.15 -1.55
N ASN A 766 -5.97 -3.70 -1.51
CA ASN A 766 -4.93 -4.36 -0.72
C ASN A 766 -5.11 -4.18 0.79
N ARG A 767 -5.82 -3.14 1.23
CA ARG A 767 -6.26 -2.97 2.64
C ARG A 767 -7.40 -3.91 3.03
N LEU A 768 -8.07 -4.51 2.05
CA LEU A 768 -9.17 -5.47 2.24
C LEU A 768 -8.72 -6.94 2.13
N ARG A 769 -7.43 -7.21 1.91
CA ARG A 769 -6.88 -8.56 1.74
C ARG A 769 -5.85 -8.95 2.80
N ARG A 770 -5.57 -8.07 3.77
CA ARG A 770 -4.73 -8.34 4.93
C ARG A 770 -5.61 -8.46 6.15
#